data_AF-A0A7S2QMJ2-F1
#
_entry.id   AF-A0A7S2QMJ2-F1
#
_cell.length_a   1.000
_cell.length_b   1.000
_cell.length_c   1.000
_cell.angle_alpha   90.00
_cell.angle_beta   90.00
_cell.angle_gamma   90.00
#
_symmetry.space_group_name_H-M   'P 1'
#
loop_
_entity.id
_entity.type
_entity.pdbx_description
1 polymer ?
#
loop_
_entity_poly.entity_id
_entity_poly.type
_entity_poly.pdbx_seq_one_letter_code
_entity_poly.pdbx_strand_id
1 'polypeptide(L)'
;MICMWFCCVTMAIEYPSVPLVITIVLEPFIMQGFRLFMLKSKAKMDKVRLSQQSQPRPSGASTGEVDASTSSVNFNDKMRKFHALTAREAEAGRFYCGAMVAFVIAALGSLACWLPWVVIGGNQLHELDAKECSNGLYAPIECAAQFTYRGESYAHCTMANSNVPWCSHAETFSNTWSNCMACEDSTIVSYAPRNLSDNCAWGGRVLSPYIGSIDTTLEECHEFCGHEPKCKFSLYYKGPGVCANGACASGETPIYRCQVAVSCDAGGPSAAADGQEFEVYEKTTARGQALSAKNKDELYILWSAPLVVVVSNTVFALFAAARVFFHHSYTLTSESFTMDIRDENDSQPVPRGLEDKRARIRGQQTVAMRQLAVFIKLVVCSFLFMITIFWITGQLLYADSQVATMILGLMGSFLLVFILFTIMSLRRVVNYVWGSVGQLPVWQTVQAILRSEWTRAFILCCSLPVIPIVFVLSALNQKVRLYRKIYERSPKEVRDSRKFSHVAATMSALPEGAGADDSVVDPCDMRVTPKAYHLWMELRLCSTLGLFGKCYVLCVLMVLYTLFPMGLNVFLSWFNKVLLEAGLSFELIIVITFFTGVVSFLLPPVPGLTVYIFGGLMMSSTCPDGFWAGAMINIAIGYLLKLVSCAVQQKIIGGILGKSLWVRQTCGVHKVAIRCIEAEMRRPGWTVGKVAILCGGPDWPVSVLAGILNLSLLQCELGTLPIIFFIIPCSLSGSFYMMRGTSDTWTRSGNLLIVASVLISGVQWVIAAWAIQNQLE
;
A
#
# COMPACT_ATOMS: atom_id res chain seq x y z
N MET A 1 -29.04 5.28 26.80
CA MET A 1 -27.82 4.52 26.46
C MET A 1 -28.15 3.14 25.90
N ILE A 2 -28.80 2.24 26.66
CA ILE A 2 -29.24 0.93 26.14
C ILE A 2 -30.15 1.12 24.91
N CYS A 3 -31.07 2.10 24.92
CA CYS A 3 -31.90 2.39 23.75
C CYS A 3 -31.13 2.91 22.53
N MET A 4 -30.01 3.64 22.72
CA MET A 4 -29.20 4.13 21.60
C MET A 4 -28.32 3.02 21.03
N TRP A 5 -27.82 2.13 21.89
CA TRP A 5 -27.15 0.88 21.49
C TRP A 5 -28.12 -0.04 20.75
N PHE A 6 -29.34 -0.24 21.27
CA PHE A 6 -30.38 -1.03 20.62
C PHE A 6 -30.79 -0.43 19.27
N CYS A 7 -30.96 0.89 19.19
CA CYS A 7 -31.30 1.59 17.93
C CYS A 7 -30.16 1.49 16.90
N CYS A 8 -28.89 1.57 17.32
CA CYS A 8 -27.75 1.33 16.44
C CYS A 8 -27.70 -0.13 15.98
N VAL A 9 -27.93 -1.10 16.86
CA VAL A 9 -27.94 -2.53 16.52
C VAL A 9 -29.10 -2.87 15.56
N THR A 10 -30.28 -2.26 15.73
CA THR A 10 -31.41 -2.46 14.80
C THR A 10 -31.17 -1.78 13.45
N MET A 11 -30.50 -0.62 13.42
CA MET A 11 -30.11 0.04 12.16
C MET A 11 -28.91 -0.63 11.47
N ALA A 12 -28.11 -1.43 12.19
CA ALA A 12 -27.00 -2.21 11.62
C ALA A 12 -27.45 -3.28 10.62
N ILE A 13 -28.71 -3.70 10.69
CA ILE A 13 -29.30 -4.67 9.77
C ILE A 13 -29.42 -4.05 8.36
N GLU A 14 -29.67 -2.74 8.28
CA GLU A 14 -29.92 -2.04 7.00
C GLU A 14 -28.71 -1.22 6.50
N TYR A 15 -27.82 -0.77 7.40
CA TYR A 15 -26.71 0.13 7.02
C TYR A 15 -25.32 -0.44 7.38
N PRO A 16 -24.45 -0.65 6.38
CA PRO A 16 -23.10 -1.21 6.58
C PRO A 16 -22.12 -0.24 7.27
N SER A 17 -22.49 1.04 7.41
CA SER A 17 -21.68 2.06 8.09
C SER A 17 -21.80 2.02 9.61
N VAL A 18 -22.71 1.21 10.16
CA VAL A 18 -23.00 1.19 11.60
C VAL A 18 -21.83 0.71 12.47
N PRO A 19 -21.02 -0.30 12.10
CA PRO A 19 -19.79 -0.63 12.84
C PRO A 19 -18.86 0.58 12.98
N LEU A 20 -18.75 1.40 11.93
CA LEU A 20 -17.93 2.59 11.89
C LEU A 20 -18.48 3.69 12.82
N VAL A 21 -19.80 3.89 12.83
CA VAL A 21 -20.49 4.81 13.75
C VAL A 21 -20.36 4.35 15.20
N ILE A 22 -20.50 3.06 15.48
CA ILE A 22 -20.29 2.50 16.82
C ILE A 22 -18.88 2.80 17.29
N THR A 23 -17.84 2.57 16.49
CA THR A 23 -16.47 2.90 16.89
C THR A 23 -16.26 4.39 17.15
N ILE A 24 -16.69 5.27 16.25
CA ILE A 24 -16.48 6.72 16.38
C ILE A 24 -17.22 7.28 17.60
N VAL A 25 -18.42 6.78 17.88
CA VAL A 25 -19.28 7.34 18.93
C VAL A 25 -19.01 6.69 20.28
N LEU A 26 -18.91 5.36 20.40
CA LEU A 26 -18.76 4.69 21.72
C LEU A 26 -17.37 4.88 22.32
N GLU A 27 -16.32 4.92 21.51
CA GLU A 27 -14.94 4.89 21.99
C GLU A 27 -14.58 6.07 22.93
N PRO A 28 -14.92 7.33 22.63
CA PRO A 28 -14.69 8.45 23.54
C PRO A 28 -15.43 8.29 24.87
N PHE A 29 -16.65 7.73 24.86
CA PHE A 29 -17.44 7.53 26.09
C PHE A 29 -16.88 6.40 26.94
N ILE A 30 -16.43 5.30 26.34
CA ILE A 30 -15.76 4.21 27.07
C ILE A 30 -14.48 4.74 27.74
N MET A 31 -13.66 5.51 27.01
CA MET A 31 -12.47 6.13 27.58
C MET A 31 -12.80 7.09 28.73
N GLN A 32 -13.83 7.92 28.58
CA GLN A 32 -14.25 8.86 29.63
C GLN A 32 -14.81 8.12 30.86
N GLY A 33 -15.60 7.06 30.65
CA GLY A 33 -16.13 6.22 31.72
C GLY A 33 -15.03 5.50 32.50
N PHE A 34 -14.06 4.93 31.80
CA PHE A 34 -12.90 4.29 32.44
C PHE A 34 -12.06 5.31 33.22
N ARG A 35 -11.86 6.52 32.68
CA ARG A 35 -11.16 7.60 33.38
C ARG A 35 -11.87 7.97 34.69
N LEU A 36 -13.19 8.10 34.68
CA LEU A 36 -13.98 8.40 35.87
C LEU A 36 -13.91 7.27 36.91
N PHE A 37 -13.99 6.01 36.47
CA PHE A 37 -13.82 4.84 37.34
C PHE A 37 -12.45 4.84 38.02
N MET A 38 -11.38 5.10 37.26
CA MET A 38 -10.01 5.14 37.79
C MET A 38 -9.80 6.31 38.75
N LEU A 39 -10.38 7.49 38.48
CA LEU A 39 -10.34 8.63 39.41
C LEU A 39 -11.04 8.31 40.74
N LYS A 40 -12.18 7.62 40.68
CA LYS A 40 -12.91 7.19 41.88
C LYS A 40 -12.12 6.15 42.69
N SER A 41 -11.45 5.21 42.01
CA SER A 41 -10.57 4.22 42.66
C SER A 41 -9.35 4.89 43.31
N LYS A 42 -8.72 5.86 42.64
CA LYS A 42 -7.61 6.64 43.18
C LYS A 42 -8.02 7.44 44.42
N ALA A 43 -9.15 8.14 44.38
CA ALA A 43 -9.67 8.88 45.53
C ALA A 43 -9.92 7.96 46.74
N LYS A 44 -10.34 6.70 46.50
CA LYS A 44 -10.49 5.70 47.56
C LYS A 44 -9.14 5.29 48.17
N MET A 45 -8.11 5.06 47.35
CA MET A 45 -6.77 4.69 47.84
C MET A 45 -6.05 5.85 48.54
N ASP A 46 -6.18 7.08 48.04
CA ASP A 46 -5.58 8.26 48.68
C ASP A 46 -6.21 8.51 50.07
N LYS A 47 -7.52 8.24 50.22
CA LYS A 47 -8.20 8.29 51.52
C LYS A 47 -7.65 7.24 52.50
N VAL A 48 -7.30 6.04 52.03
CA VAL A 48 -6.67 4.98 52.85
C VAL A 48 -5.24 5.35 53.25
N ARG A 49 -4.44 5.94 52.35
CA ARG A 49 -3.08 6.41 52.67
C ARG A 49 -3.07 7.56 53.67
N LEU A 50 -3.97 8.53 53.51
CA LEU A 50 -4.11 9.64 54.45
C LEU A 50 -4.50 9.14 55.86
N SER A 51 -5.33 8.08 55.96
CA SER A 51 -5.63 7.45 57.25
C SER A 51 -4.48 6.65 57.86
N GLN A 52 -3.48 6.22 57.07
CA GLN A 52 -2.28 5.56 57.60
C GLN A 52 -1.20 6.58 58.01
N GLN A 53 -1.14 7.74 57.34
CA GLN A 53 -0.14 8.78 57.62
C GLN A 53 -0.50 9.65 58.84
N SER A 54 -1.71 9.53 59.37
CA SER A 54 -2.16 10.21 60.60
C SER A 54 -1.76 9.50 61.90
N GLN A 55 -0.93 8.44 61.87
CA GLN A 55 -0.35 7.91 63.11
C GLN A 55 0.73 8.88 63.64
N PRO A 56 0.63 9.33 64.91
CA PRO A 56 1.57 10.28 65.48
C PRO A 56 2.97 9.65 65.55
N ARG A 57 3.96 10.32 64.92
CA ARG A 57 5.37 9.96 65.08
C ARG A 57 5.77 10.15 66.55
N PRO A 58 6.42 9.16 67.18
CA PRO A 58 6.95 9.33 68.53
C PRO A 58 8.03 10.41 68.54
N SER A 59 7.91 11.31 69.51
CA SER A 59 8.78 12.45 69.77
C SER A 59 10.15 11.95 70.28
N GLY A 60 11.06 11.63 69.36
CA GLY A 60 12.45 11.30 69.67
C GLY A 60 13.33 12.55 69.75
N ALA A 61 14.02 12.71 70.87
CA ALA A 61 14.80 13.88 71.26
C ALA A 61 15.95 14.24 70.30
N SER A 62 16.09 15.54 70.06
CA SER A 62 17.18 16.20 69.35
C SER A 62 18.46 16.21 70.19
N THR A 63 19.54 15.62 69.68
CA THR A 63 20.90 16.01 70.04
C THR A 63 21.62 16.41 68.75
N GLY A 64 22.36 17.52 68.83
CA GLY A 64 22.86 18.28 67.69
C GLY A 64 23.99 17.60 66.96
N GLU A 65 23.99 17.74 65.63
CA GLU A 65 25.15 17.39 64.80
C GLU A 65 25.19 18.28 63.54
N VAL A 66 26.43 18.49 63.11
CA VAL A 66 26.99 19.67 62.43
C VAL A 66 26.83 19.65 60.90
N ASP A 67 26.75 20.85 60.34
CA ASP A 67 26.83 21.27 58.93
C ASP A 67 27.25 20.24 57.85
N ALA A 68 26.27 19.49 57.33
CA ALA A 68 26.33 18.77 56.05
C ALA A 68 25.14 19.15 55.11
N SER A 69 24.63 20.36 55.25
CA SER A 69 23.30 20.76 54.76
C SER A 69 23.21 21.10 53.26
N THR A 70 24.32 21.37 52.58
CA THR A 70 24.25 21.83 51.16
C THR A 70 24.21 20.69 50.15
N SER A 71 24.77 19.52 50.47
CA SER A 71 24.75 18.30 49.63
C SER A 71 23.38 17.60 49.67
N SER A 72 22.78 17.50 50.87
CA SER A 72 21.51 16.81 51.08
C SER A 72 20.31 17.54 50.47
N VAL A 73 20.35 18.88 50.38
CA VAL A 73 19.31 19.69 49.72
C VAL A 73 19.25 19.42 48.21
N ASN A 74 20.40 19.25 47.56
CA ASN A 74 20.46 18.96 46.11
C ASN A 74 20.00 17.51 45.79
N PHE A 75 20.28 16.56 46.70
CA PHE A 75 19.79 15.19 46.58
C PHE A 75 18.26 15.10 46.76
N ASN A 76 17.71 15.76 47.79
CA ASN A 76 16.27 15.79 48.03
C ASN A 76 15.50 16.45 46.89
N ASP A 77 16.05 17.49 46.26
CA ASP A 77 15.41 18.14 45.12
C ASP A 77 15.44 17.27 43.85
N LYS A 78 16.55 16.54 43.61
CA LYS A 78 16.62 15.50 42.57
C LYS A 78 15.62 14.37 42.82
N MET A 79 15.48 13.92 44.08
CA MET A 79 14.56 12.86 44.46
C MET A 79 13.10 13.29 44.29
N ARG A 80 12.74 14.54 44.65
CA ARG A 80 11.41 15.12 44.39
C ARG A 80 11.12 15.20 42.90
N LYS A 81 12.07 15.66 42.08
CA LYS A 81 11.93 15.69 40.61
C LYS A 81 11.74 14.28 40.05
N PHE A 82 12.46 13.28 40.57
CA PHE A 82 12.27 11.89 40.19
C PHE A 82 10.88 11.38 40.54
N HIS A 83 10.42 11.54 41.79
CA HIS A 83 9.07 11.14 42.20
C HIS A 83 7.96 11.83 41.41
N ALA A 84 8.12 13.12 41.10
CA ALA A 84 7.15 13.85 40.27
C ALA A 84 7.09 13.30 38.84
N LEU A 85 8.22 12.86 38.28
CA LEU A 85 8.27 12.19 36.97
C LEU A 85 7.63 10.80 37.03
N THR A 86 7.95 9.98 38.04
CA THR A 86 7.37 8.64 38.22
C THR A 86 5.85 8.70 38.40
N ALA A 87 5.35 9.70 39.14
CA ALA A 87 3.91 9.89 39.34
C ALA A 87 3.17 10.21 38.02
N ARG A 88 3.77 11.04 37.15
CA ARG A 88 3.20 11.33 35.82
C ARG A 88 3.22 10.11 34.91
N GLU A 89 4.26 9.29 34.99
CA GLU A 89 4.34 8.05 34.20
C GLU A 89 3.31 7.01 34.65
N ALA A 90 3.09 6.85 35.95
CA ALA A 90 2.05 5.97 36.48
C ALA A 90 0.64 6.39 36.01
N GLU A 91 0.39 7.68 35.85
CA GLU A 91 -0.86 8.19 35.28
C GLU A 91 -0.98 7.88 33.79
N ALA A 92 0.10 8.02 33.02
CA ALA A 92 0.14 7.62 31.63
C ALA A 92 -0.10 6.11 31.45
N GLY A 93 0.52 5.26 32.28
CA GLY A 93 0.29 3.80 32.23
C GLY A 93 -1.17 3.41 32.43
N ARG A 94 -1.87 4.08 33.37
CA ARG A 94 -3.31 3.88 33.58
C ARG A 94 -4.15 4.35 32.39
N PHE A 95 -3.77 5.47 31.77
CA PHE A 95 -4.43 5.96 30.57
C PHE A 95 -4.32 4.95 29.41
N TYR A 96 -3.12 4.43 29.14
CA TYR A 96 -2.92 3.43 28.09
C TYR A 96 -3.62 2.10 28.39
N CYS A 97 -3.72 1.69 29.66
CA CYS A 97 -4.52 0.52 30.04
C CYS A 97 -6.00 0.73 29.72
N GLY A 98 -6.54 1.91 30.01
CA GLY A 98 -7.91 2.29 29.63
C GLY A 98 -8.12 2.32 28.11
N ALA A 99 -7.18 2.91 27.37
CA ALA A 99 -7.21 2.94 25.92
C ALA A 99 -7.15 1.53 25.31
N MET A 100 -6.28 0.65 25.81
CA MET A 100 -6.20 -0.76 25.41
C MET A 100 -7.56 -1.45 25.55
N VAL A 101 -8.18 -1.34 26.73
CA VAL A 101 -9.50 -1.95 26.98
C VAL A 101 -10.56 -1.36 26.05
N ALA A 102 -10.55 -0.04 25.83
CA ALA A 102 -11.47 0.61 24.90
C ALA A 102 -11.31 0.09 23.47
N PHE A 103 -10.09 -0.03 22.95
CA PHE A 103 -9.81 -0.56 21.63
C PHE A 103 -10.20 -2.04 21.48
N VAL A 104 -9.95 -2.87 22.50
CA VAL A 104 -10.37 -4.28 22.50
C VAL A 104 -11.90 -4.38 22.46
N ILE A 105 -12.60 -3.61 23.29
CA ILE A 105 -14.07 -3.59 23.31
C ILE A 105 -14.61 -3.10 21.96
N ALA A 106 -14.00 -2.07 21.36
CA ALA A 106 -14.36 -1.56 20.05
C ALA A 106 -14.14 -2.60 18.93
N ALA A 107 -13.01 -3.32 18.96
CA ALA A 107 -12.72 -4.39 18.01
C ALA A 107 -13.71 -5.56 18.13
N LEU A 108 -13.96 -6.02 19.37
CA LEU A 108 -14.91 -7.10 19.63
C LEU A 108 -16.35 -6.69 19.28
N GLY A 109 -16.76 -5.46 19.59
CA GLY A 109 -18.07 -4.92 19.22
C GLY A 109 -18.24 -4.84 17.71
N SER A 110 -17.22 -4.34 16.99
CA SER A 110 -17.23 -4.28 15.53
C SER A 110 -17.30 -5.68 14.91
N LEU A 111 -16.53 -6.64 15.45
CA LEU A 111 -16.54 -8.03 14.99
C LEU A 111 -17.88 -8.72 15.27
N ALA A 112 -18.48 -8.48 16.43
CA ALA A 112 -19.77 -9.02 16.82
C ALA A 112 -20.93 -8.46 15.99
N CYS A 113 -20.84 -7.21 15.50
CA CYS A 113 -21.79 -6.66 14.54
C CYS A 113 -21.52 -7.14 13.11
N TRP A 114 -20.26 -7.31 12.73
CA TRP A 114 -19.86 -7.70 11.37
C TRP A 114 -20.13 -9.17 11.08
N LEU A 115 -19.81 -10.09 12.00
CA LEU A 115 -19.96 -11.54 11.78
C LEU A 115 -21.39 -11.95 11.42
N PRO A 116 -22.45 -11.53 12.14
CA PRO A 116 -23.83 -11.84 11.76
C PRO A 116 -24.20 -11.23 10.41
N TRP A 117 -23.76 -10.00 10.13
CA TRP A 117 -24.04 -9.34 8.86
C TRP A 117 -23.39 -10.05 7.67
N VAL A 118 -22.15 -10.53 7.82
CA VAL A 118 -21.46 -11.36 6.81
C VAL A 118 -22.16 -12.70 6.61
N VAL A 119 -22.55 -13.36 7.69
CA VAL A 119 -23.24 -14.65 7.62
C VAL A 119 -24.61 -14.52 6.95
N ILE A 120 -25.33 -13.43 7.21
CA ILE A 120 -26.65 -13.17 6.61
C ILE A 120 -26.51 -12.66 5.16
N GLY A 121 -25.62 -11.71 4.92
CA GLY A 121 -25.38 -11.09 3.62
C GLY A 121 -24.70 -12.02 2.61
N GLY A 122 -23.92 -13.01 3.07
CA GLY A 122 -23.31 -14.03 2.21
C GLY A 122 -24.34 -14.89 1.48
N ASN A 123 -25.50 -15.11 2.09
CA ASN A 123 -26.59 -15.84 1.46
C ASN A 123 -27.27 -15.03 0.34
N GLN A 124 -27.32 -13.69 0.46
CA GLN A 124 -27.89 -12.83 -0.59
C GLN A 124 -26.98 -12.67 -1.81
N LEU A 125 -25.67 -12.83 -1.64
CA LEU A 125 -24.69 -12.78 -2.74
C LEU A 125 -24.84 -13.96 -3.70
N HIS A 126 -25.11 -15.17 -3.17
CA HIS A 126 -25.44 -16.33 -3.98
C HIS A 126 -26.75 -16.16 -4.77
N GLU A 127 -27.69 -15.38 -4.24
CA GLU A 127 -28.95 -15.02 -4.92
C GLU A 127 -28.75 -13.96 -6.03
N LEU A 128 -27.76 -13.06 -5.88
CA LEU A 128 -27.45 -12.04 -6.89
C LEU A 128 -26.63 -12.58 -8.07
N ASP A 129 -25.74 -13.56 -7.84
CA ASP A 129 -25.04 -14.26 -8.94
C ASP A 129 -25.97 -15.23 -9.71
N ALA A 130 -27.13 -15.60 -9.17
CA ALA A 130 -28.14 -16.42 -9.85
C ALA A 130 -29.03 -15.64 -10.85
N LYS A 131 -28.83 -14.32 -10.97
CA LYS A 131 -29.54 -13.47 -11.92
C LYS A 131 -28.82 -13.43 -13.26
N GLU A 132 -28.74 -14.59 -13.91
CA GLU A 132 -28.35 -14.67 -15.32
C GLU A 132 -29.43 -14.01 -16.19
N CYS A 133 -29.01 -13.06 -17.04
CA CYS A 133 -29.89 -12.50 -18.06
C CYS A 133 -30.14 -13.59 -19.12
N SER A 134 -31.29 -14.25 -19.03
CA SER A 134 -31.70 -15.27 -19.99
C SER A 134 -32.63 -14.63 -21.02
N ASN A 135 -32.27 -14.74 -22.31
CA ASN A 135 -33.01 -14.17 -23.43
C ASN A 135 -33.22 -12.63 -23.36
N GLY A 136 -32.26 -11.89 -22.79
CA GLY A 136 -32.35 -10.43 -22.71
C GLY A 136 -33.30 -9.90 -21.64
N LEU A 137 -33.76 -10.76 -20.72
CA LEU A 137 -34.71 -10.45 -19.66
C LEU A 137 -34.14 -10.83 -18.28
N TYR A 138 -34.47 -10.01 -17.28
CA TYR A 138 -34.15 -10.20 -15.88
C TYR A 138 -35.38 -10.72 -15.13
N ALA A 139 -35.30 -11.96 -14.65
CA ALA A 139 -36.32 -12.57 -13.83
C ALA A 139 -36.23 -12.03 -12.37
N PRO A 140 -37.35 -11.57 -11.79
CA PRO A 140 -37.46 -11.33 -10.36
C PRO A 140 -37.10 -12.57 -9.53
N ILE A 141 -36.69 -12.36 -8.28
CA ILE A 141 -36.18 -13.45 -7.43
C ILE A 141 -37.27 -14.43 -7.02
N GLU A 142 -38.52 -13.98 -7.08
CA GLU A 142 -39.69 -14.77 -6.77
C GLU A 142 -40.02 -15.77 -7.89
N CYS A 143 -39.39 -15.69 -9.07
CA CYS A 143 -39.63 -16.59 -10.19
C CYS A 143 -39.07 -17.99 -9.95
N ALA A 144 -39.83 -19.03 -10.29
CA ALA A 144 -39.32 -20.39 -10.40
C ALA A 144 -38.34 -20.50 -11.59
N ALA A 145 -37.27 -21.28 -11.43
CA ALA A 145 -36.27 -21.47 -12.49
C ALA A 145 -36.88 -22.06 -13.78
N GLN A 146 -37.84 -22.98 -13.61
CA GLN A 146 -38.71 -23.48 -14.67
C GLN A 146 -40.14 -23.57 -14.13
N PHE A 147 -41.13 -23.25 -14.97
CA PHE A 147 -42.53 -23.41 -14.61
C PHE A 147 -43.38 -23.88 -15.77
N THR A 148 -44.47 -24.58 -15.46
CA THR A 148 -45.43 -25.08 -16.44
C THR A 148 -46.65 -24.17 -16.47
N TYR A 149 -46.98 -23.67 -17.65
CA TYR A 149 -48.16 -22.85 -17.90
C TYR A 149 -48.91 -23.40 -19.11
N ARG A 150 -50.19 -23.76 -18.91
CA ARG A 150 -51.06 -24.37 -19.94
C ARG A 150 -50.49 -25.64 -20.61
N GLY A 151 -49.71 -26.43 -19.87
CA GLY A 151 -49.14 -27.68 -20.35
C GLY A 151 -47.78 -27.54 -21.07
N GLU A 152 -47.27 -26.32 -21.21
CA GLU A 152 -45.92 -26.05 -21.72
C GLU A 152 -44.98 -25.62 -20.59
N SER A 153 -43.75 -26.11 -20.61
CA SER A 153 -42.71 -25.74 -19.64
C SER A 153 -41.85 -24.60 -20.17
N TYR A 154 -41.73 -23.52 -19.40
CA TYR A 154 -40.93 -22.35 -19.71
C TYR A 154 -39.74 -22.29 -18.73
N ALA A 155 -38.55 -21.98 -19.26
CA ALA A 155 -37.40 -21.63 -18.44
C ALA A 155 -37.31 -20.10 -18.31
N HIS A 156 -37.30 -19.58 -17.08
CA HIS A 156 -37.24 -18.15 -16.76
C HIS A 156 -38.45 -17.34 -17.28
N CYS A 157 -38.23 -16.20 -17.98
CA CYS A 157 -39.29 -15.28 -18.38
C CYS A 157 -39.91 -15.65 -19.74
N THR A 158 -41.23 -15.48 -19.86
CA THR A 158 -42.00 -15.71 -21.10
C THR A 158 -42.92 -14.54 -21.41
N MET A 159 -43.31 -14.37 -22.68
CA MET A 159 -44.38 -13.44 -23.10
C MET A 159 -45.68 -14.18 -23.46
N ALA A 160 -45.78 -15.48 -23.15
CA ALA A 160 -46.99 -16.25 -23.43
C ALA A 160 -48.23 -15.58 -22.79
N ASN A 161 -49.21 -15.21 -23.64
CA ASN A 161 -50.46 -14.53 -23.26
C ASN A 161 -50.31 -13.19 -22.50
N SER A 162 -49.18 -12.49 -22.62
CA SER A 162 -48.97 -11.17 -22.00
C SER A 162 -48.16 -10.24 -22.92
N ASN A 163 -48.42 -8.93 -22.82
CA ASN A 163 -47.65 -7.90 -23.54
C ASN A 163 -46.36 -7.50 -22.81
N VAL A 164 -46.18 -7.98 -21.58
CA VAL A 164 -44.99 -7.75 -20.76
C VAL A 164 -44.41 -9.11 -20.40
N PRO A 165 -43.08 -9.31 -20.54
CA PRO A 165 -42.45 -10.56 -20.15
C PRO A 165 -42.69 -10.82 -18.66
N TRP A 166 -43.01 -12.06 -18.30
CA TRP A 166 -43.40 -12.45 -16.96
C TRP A 166 -42.90 -13.86 -16.61
N CYS A 167 -42.91 -14.19 -15.33
CA CYS A 167 -42.53 -15.51 -14.82
C CYS A 167 -43.53 -15.97 -13.74
N SER A 168 -43.69 -17.28 -13.52
CA SER A 168 -44.44 -17.77 -12.36
C SER A 168 -43.55 -17.94 -11.13
N HIS A 169 -44.11 -17.80 -9.93
CA HIS A 169 -43.40 -18.05 -8.68
C HIS A 169 -43.34 -19.52 -8.26
N ALA A 170 -44.08 -20.39 -8.94
CA ALA A 170 -44.17 -21.82 -8.64
C ALA A 170 -43.88 -22.65 -9.90
N GLU A 171 -43.45 -23.90 -9.72
CA GLU A 171 -43.19 -24.83 -10.83
C GLU A 171 -44.41 -25.12 -11.69
N THR A 172 -45.62 -24.96 -11.15
CA THR A 172 -46.88 -25.00 -11.90
C THR A 172 -47.62 -23.71 -11.63
N PHE A 173 -48.03 -23.00 -12.69
CA PHE A 173 -48.62 -21.68 -12.57
C PHE A 173 -49.84 -21.65 -11.63
N SER A 174 -49.73 -20.94 -10.51
CA SER A 174 -50.73 -20.87 -9.44
C SER A 174 -51.27 -19.45 -9.20
N ASN A 175 -51.43 -18.65 -10.26
CA ASN A 175 -51.80 -17.22 -10.23
C ASN A 175 -50.82 -16.27 -9.52
N THR A 176 -49.67 -16.75 -9.05
CA THR A 176 -48.58 -15.94 -8.52
C THR A 176 -47.48 -15.79 -9.58
N TRP A 177 -47.22 -14.54 -9.96
CA TRP A 177 -46.30 -14.19 -11.03
C TRP A 177 -45.77 -12.76 -10.85
N SER A 178 -44.62 -12.48 -11.46
CA SER A 178 -44.02 -11.14 -11.51
C SER A 178 -43.64 -10.78 -12.95
N ASN A 179 -43.63 -9.48 -13.25
CA ASN A 179 -43.09 -8.96 -14.51
C ASN A 179 -41.57 -9.05 -14.51
N CYS A 180 -41.01 -9.51 -15.61
CA CYS A 180 -39.59 -9.45 -15.89
C CYS A 180 -39.21 -8.08 -16.46
N MET A 181 -37.97 -7.66 -16.18
CA MET A 181 -37.43 -6.40 -16.68
C MET A 181 -36.51 -6.67 -17.86
N ALA A 182 -36.49 -5.79 -18.86
CA ALA A 182 -35.51 -5.89 -19.94
C ALA A 182 -34.10 -5.63 -19.37
N CYS A 183 -33.11 -6.42 -19.80
CA CYS A 183 -31.72 -6.10 -19.51
C CYS A 183 -31.40 -4.79 -20.26
N GLU A 184 -30.91 -3.77 -19.56
CA GLU A 184 -30.90 -2.37 -20.03
C GLU A 184 -30.02 -2.09 -21.29
N ASP A 185 -29.36 -3.12 -21.82
CA ASP A 185 -28.58 -3.07 -23.07
C ASP A 185 -29.20 -3.89 -24.24
N SER A 186 -30.35 -4.55 -24.06
CA SER A 186 -31.12 -5.10 -25.17
C SER A 186 -32.11 -4.04 -25.64
N THR A 187 -31.77 -3.33 -26.72
CA THR A 187 -32.78 -2.64 -27.52
C THR A 187 -33.70 -3.73 -28.08
N ILE A 188 -34.80 -4.00 -27.36
CA ILE A 188 -35.94 -4.71 -27.92
C ILE A 188 -36.47 -3.79 -29.00
N VAL A 189 -36.07 -4.05 -30.25
CA VAL A 189 -36.61 -3.34 -31.40
C VAL A 189 -38.09 -3.73 -31.49
N SER A 190 -38.95 -2.86 -30.95
CA SER A 190 -40.39 -2.96 -31.16
C SER A 190 -40.69 -2.51 -32.60
N TYR A 191 -40.81 -3.46 -33.52
CA TYR A 191 -41.35 -3.16 -34.85
C TYR A 191 -42.87 -3.01 -34.75
N ALA A 192 -43.32 -1.77 -34.55
CA ALA A 192 -44.66 -1.37 -34.96
C ALA A 192 -44.63 -1.07 -36.48
N PRO A 193 -45.57 -1.59 -37.29
CA PRO A 193 -45.55 -1.36 -38.72
C PRO A 193 -46.03 0.07 -39.01
N ARG A 194 -45.14 0.92 -39.53
CA ARG A 194 -45.52 2.15 -40.23
C ARG A 194 -44.96 2.12 -41.64
N ASN A 195 -45.87 1.94 -42.58
CA ASN A 195 -45.82 2.22 -44.02
C ASN A 195 -44.43 2.58 -44.57
N LEU A 196 -43.74 1.57 -45.12
CA LEU A 196 -42.68 1.81 -46.11
C LEU A 196 -43.28 1.57 -47.50
N SER A 197 -43.27 2.64 -48.28
CA SER A 197 -43.70 2.72 -49.68
C SER A 197 -42.89 1.81 -50.59
N ASP A 198 -43.62 1.01 -51.38
CA ASP A 198 -43.42 0.72 -52.80
C ASP A 198 -41.97 0.62 -53.29
N ASN A 199 -41.43 -0.61 -53.33
CA ASN A 199 -40.59 -1.12 -54.44
C ASN A 199 -40.09 -2.57 -54.29
N CYS A 200 -40.55 -3.33 -53.28
CA CYS A 200 -40.31 -4.78 -53.20
C CYS A 200 -41.64 -5.54 -53.23
N ALA A 201 -42.24 -5.69 -54.40
CA ALA A 201 -43.39 -6.56 -54.60
C ALA A 201 -43.00 -7.73 -55.52
N TRP A 202 -42.79 -8.91 -54.92
CA TRP A 202 -42.75 -10.18 -55.64
C TRP A 202 -43.66 -11.19 -54.93
N GLY A 203 -44.71 -11.60 -55.65
CA GLY A 203 -45.38 -12.90 -55.52
C GLY A 203 -45.83 -13.38 -54.13
N GLY A 204 -47.03 -12.96 -53.72
CA GLY A 204 -48.01 -13.76 -52.96
C GLY A 204 -47.53 -14.94 -52.11
N ARG A 205 -46.73 -14.68 -51.07
CA ARG A 205 -46.71 -15.39 -49.79
C ARG A 205 -45.93 -14.54 -48.81
N VAL A 206 -46.60 -14.06 -47.76
CA VAL A 206 -45.97 -13.28 -46.69
C VAL A 206 -45.19 -14.25 -45.81
N LEU A 207 -43.89 -14.43 -46.10
CA LEU A 207 -42.93 -14.92 -45.13
C LEU A 207 -42.36 -13.71 -44.41
N SER A 208 -42.59 -13.67 -43.09
CA SER A 208 -42.01 -12.69 -42.16
C SER A 208 -40.48 -12.64 -42.34
N PRO A 209 -39.82 -11.47 -42.34
CA PRO A 209 -38.36 -11.43 -42.34
C PRO A 209 -37.86 -11.94 -40.98
N TYR A 210 -37.57 -13.23 -40.91
CA TYR A 210 -37.04 -13.89 -39.73
C TYR A 210 -35.52 -13.70 -39.73
N ILE A 211 -35.01 -12.75 -38.93
CA ILE A 211 -33.61 -12.80 -38.49
C ILE A 211 -33.60 -13.71 -37.27
N GLY A 212 -33.44 -15.00 -37.50
CA GLY A 212 -33.31 -15.98 -36.45
C GLY A 212 -32.39 -17.11 -36.87
N SER A 213 -31.60 -17.58 -35.92
CA SER A 213 -30.74 -18.74 -36.08
C SER A 213 -31.56 -20.01 -35.93
N ILE A 214 -31.55 -20.89 -36.93
CA ILE A 214 -32.11 -22.24 -36.82
C ILE A 214 -30.94 -23.22 -36.70
N ASP A 215 -31.04 -24.10 -35.71
CA ASP A 215 -30.13 -25.22 -35.50
C ASP A 215 -30.68 -26.40 -36.33
N THR A 216 -30.08 -26.68 -37.49
CA THR A 216 -30.58 -27.61 -38.53
C THR A 216 -29.43 -28.44 -39.14
N THR A 217 -29.73 -29.42 -39.98
CA THR A 217 -28.71 -30.20 -40.69
C THR A 217 -28.14 -29.42 -41.89
N LEU A 218 -26.93 -29.77 -42.34
CA LEU A 218 -26.26 -29.09 -43.46
C LEU A 218 -27.08 -29.18 -44.76
N GLU A 219 -27.76 -30.31 -44.99
CA GLU A 219 -28.60 -30.55 -46.17
C GLU A 219 -29.84 -29.64 -46.16
N GLU A 220 -30.52 -29.52 -45.02
CA GLU A 220 -31.67 -28.62 -44.85
C GLU A 220 -31.28 -27.15 -45.01
N CYS A 221 -30.09 -26.74 -44.54
CA CYS A 221 -29.62 -25.37 -44.72
C CYS A 221 -29.25 -25.04 -46.18
N HIS A 222 -28.74 -26.03 -46.92
CA HIS A 222 -28.51 -25.91 -48.37
C HIS A 222 -29.82 -25.79 -49.16
N GLU A 223 -30.85 -26.55 -48.77
CA GLU A 223 -32.17 -26.49 -49.40
C GLU A 223 -32.86 -25.15 -49.13
N PHE A 224 -32.71 -24.60 -47.92
CA PHE A 224 -33.26 -23.29 -47.54
C PHE A 224 -32.65 -22.11 -48.32
N CYS A 225 -31.37 -22.19 -48.70
CA CYS A 225 -30.66 -21.14 -49.44
C CYS A 225 -30.53 -21.41 -50.95
N GLY A 226 -30.95 -22.59 -51.43
CA GLY A 226 -30.69 -23.08 -52.79
C GLY A 226 -31.33 -22.29 -53.94
N HIS A 227 -32.04 -21.18 -53.68
CA HIS A 227 -32.74 -20.42 -54.71
C HIS A 227 -32.33 -18.95 -54.87
N GLU A 228 -31.32 -18.42 -54.15
CA GLU A 228 -30.85 -17.04 -54.39
C GLU A 228 -29.31 -16.87 -54.47
N PRO A 229 -28.79 -16.07 -55.43
CA PRO A 229 -27.35 -15.94 -55.71
C PRO A 229 -26.58 -15.00 -54.75
N LYS A 230 -27.13 -14.64 -53.57
CA LYS A 230 -26.51 -13.66 -52.65
C LYS A 230 -26.51 -14.08 -51.17
N CYS A 231 -26.40 -15.37 -50.87
CA CYS A 231 -26.15 -15.85 -49.50
C CYS A 231 -24.65 -16.04 -49.23
N LYS A 232 -24.17 -15.58 -48.07
CA LYS A 232 -22.82 -15.88 -47.55
C LYS A 232 -22.96 -16.64 -46.24
N PHE A 233 -22.26 -17.77 -46.10
CA PHE A 233 -22.39 -18.69 -44.97
C PHE A 233 -21.21 -18.59 -44.01
N SER A 234 -21.47 -18.75 -42.72
CA SER A 234 -20.45 -18.91 -41.67
C SER A 234 -20.75 -20.18 -40.88
N LEU A 235 -19.80 -21.12 -40.83
CA LEU A 235 -19.93 -22.40 -40.14
C LEU A 235 -19.35 -22.28 -38.72
N TYR A 236 -20.09 -22.70 -37.70
CA TYR A 236 -19.58 -22.82 -36.33
C TYR A 236 -20.08 -24.11 -35.69
N TYR A 237 -19.18 -24.82 -35.00
CA TYR A 237 -19.48 -26.06 -34.28
C TYR A 237 -19.71 -25.77 -32.80
N LYS A 238 -20.73 -26.39 -32.20
CA LYS A 238 -20.96 -26.35 -30.75
C LYS A 238 -21.13 -27.77 -30.22
N GLY A 239 -20.04 -28.36 -29.74
CA GLY A 239 -19.99 -29.64 -29.06
C GLY A 239 -18.69 -29.79 -28.25
N PRO A 240 -18.62 -30.73 -27.30
CA PRO A 240 -17.49 -30.88 -26.38
C PRO A 240 -16.23 -31.53 -27.01
N GLY A 241 -16.11 -31.60 -28.34
CA GLY A 241 -14.99 -32.23 -29.05
C GLY A 241 -14.35 -31.33 -30.09
N VAL A 242 -13.02 -31.47 -30.27
CA VAL A 242 -12.25 -30.75 -31.30
C VAL A 242 -12.41 -31.49 -32.62
N CYS A 243 -13.16 -30.94 -33.58
CA CYS A 243 -13.15 -31.44 -34.96
C CYS A 243 -12.10 -30.65 -35.77
N ALA A 244 -11.14 -31.35 -36.37
CA ALA A 244 -10.17 -30.78 -37.31
C ALA A 244 -10.53 -31.22 -38.73
N ASN A 245 -10.57 -30.27 -39.67
CA ASN A 245 -10.76 -30.52 -41.11
C ASN A 245 -12.01 -31.35 -41.48
N GLY A 246 -13.16 -31.08 -40.83
CA GLY A 246 -14.45 -31.62 -41.28
C GLY A 246 -14.70 -33.11 -40.99
N ALA A 247 -13.85 -33.78 -40.21
CA ALA A 247 -14.09 -35.15 -39.77
C ALA A 247 -14.29 -35.18 -38.24
N CYS A 248 -15.51 -35.50 -37.80
CA CYS A 248 -15.82 -35.78 -36.40
C CYS A 248 -15.86 -37.31 -36.16
N ALA A 249 -15.46 -37.77 -34.97
CA ALA A 249 -15.44 -39.19 -34.62
C ALA A 249 -16.85 -39.80 -34.69
N SER A 250 -16.95 -41.04 -35.18
CA SER A 250 -18.20 -41.70 -35.61
C SER A 250 -19.26 -41.80 -34.51
N GLY A 251 -20.44 -41.24 -34.75
CA GLY A 251 -21.66 -41.53 -33.98
C GLY A 251 -22.55 -40.34 -33.65
N GLU A 252 -22.06 -39.11 -33.75
CA GLU A 252 -22.83 -37.90 -33.43
C GLU A 252 -23.08 -37.07 -34.70
N THR A 253 -24.35 -36.74 -34.97
CA THR A 253 -24.73 -35.83 -36.05
C THR A 253 -24.46 -34.39 -35.62
N PRO A 254 -23.57 -33.64 -36.29
CA PRO A 254 -23.35 -32.23 -35.98
C PRO A 254 -24.62 -31.41 -36.24
N ILE A 255 -24.96 -30.52 -35.30
CA ILE A 255 -26.04 -29.55 -35.42
C ILE A 255 -25.44 -28.24 -35.92
N TYR A 256 -25.99 -27.66 -37.01
CA TYR A 256 -25.45 -26.47 -37.67
C TYR A 256 -26.35 -25.26 -37.44
N ARG A 257 -25.75 -24.10 -37.18
CA ARG A 257 -26.48 -22.84 -37.04
C ARG A 257 -26.31 -21.97 -38.27
N CYS A 258 -27.41 -21.66 -38.96
CA CYS A 258 -27.39 -20.81 -40.16
C CYS A 258 -27.85 -19.38 -39.84
N GLN A 259 -27.09 -18.38 -40.29
CA GLN A 259 -27.43 -16.95 -40.23
C GLN A 259 -27.52 -16.37 -41.64
N VAL A 260 -28.63 -15.71 -41.96
CA VAL A 260 -28.85 -15.04 -43.24
C VAL A 260 -28.78 -13.53 -43.01
N ALA A 261 -27.87 -12.84 -43.71
CA ALA A 261 -27.79 -11.39 -43.73
C ALA A 261 -28.21 -10.87 -45.11
N VAL A 262 -29.28 -10.08 -45.17
CA VAL A 262 -29.74 -9.45 -46.43
C VAL A 262 -29.04 -8.10 -46.59
N SER A 263 -28.15 -7.98 -47.57
CA SER A 263 -27.60 -6.67 -47.98
C SER A 263 -28.40 -6.11 -49.16
N CYS A 264 -29.08 -4.98 -48.94
CA CYS A 264 -29.74 -4.23 -50.00
C CYS A 264 -28.77 -3.19 -50.58
N ASP A 265 -28.05 -3.54 -51.65
CA ASP A 265 -27.25 -2.57 -52.41
C ASP A 265 -28.16 -1.70 -53.29
N ALA A 266 -28.20 -0.40 -53.03
CA ALA A 266 -28.66 0.59 -54.00
C ALA A 266 -27.53 0.82 -55.03
N GLY A 267 -27.83 0.57 -56.31
CA GLY A 267 -26.82 0.47 -57.37
C GLY A 267 -26.04 1.75 -57.70
N GLY A 268 -24.77 1.54 -58.04
CA GLY A 268 -23.89 2.47 -58.76
C GLY A 268 -22.53 1.80 -59.03
N PRO A 269 -21.95 1.87 -60.24
CA PRO A 269 -20.74 1.12 -60.55
C PRO A 269 -19.48 1.90 -60.16
N SER A 270 -18.38 1.15 -60.01
CA SER A 270 -16.97 1.55 -59.93
C SER A 270 -16.44 2.12 -58.60
N ALA A 271 -15.73 1.28 -57.84
CA ALA A 271 -14.27 1.38 -57.63
C ALA A 271 -13.84 0.38 -56.54
N ALA A 272 -12.67 -0.22 -56.72
CA ALA A 272 -12.06 -1.19 -55.83
C ALA A 272 -11.89 -0.67 -54.39
N ALA A 273 -12.13 -1.54 -53.40
CA ALA A 273 -11.48 -1.47 -52.10
C ALA A 273 -11.50 -2.86 -51.45
N ASP A 274 -10.38 -3.16 -50.80
CA ASP A 274 -9.97 -4.38 -50.14
C ASP A 274 -11.00 -5.00 -49.19
N GLY A 275 -10.82 -6.30 -48.95
CA GLY A 275 -11.46 -7.05 -47.88
C GLY A 275 -11.25 -6.37 -46.53
N GLN A 276 -12.28 -5.67 -46.06
CA GLN A 276 -12.47 -5.37 -44.65
C GLN A 276 -13.33 -6.48 -44.04
N GLU A 277 -12.67 -7.32 -43.26
CA GLU A 277 -13.30 -8.17 -42.26
C GLU A 277 -13.98 -7.24 -41.23
N PHE A 278 -15.31 -7.24 -41.20
CA PHE A 278 -16.07 -6.51 -40.19
C PHE A 278 -15.92 -7.25 -38.86
N GLU A 279 -14.98 -6.81 -38.01
CA GLU A 279 -15.01 -7.07 -36.58
C GLU A 279 -16.33 -6.49 -36.04
N VAL A 280 -17.31 -7.36 -35.79
CA VAL A 280 -18.44 -7.05 -34.92
C VAL A 280 -17.87 -6.82 -33.54
N TYR A 281 -17.61 -5.56 -33.24
CA TYR A 281 -17.11 -5.11 -31.94
C TYR A 281 -18.06 -5.60 -30.85
N GLU A 282 -17.55 -6.53 -30.03
CA GLU A 282 -18.06 -6.99 -28.74
C GLU A 282 -18.03 -5.84 -27.70
N LYS A 283 -18.60 -4.69 -28.04
CA LYS A 283 -18.53 -3.47 -27.23
C LYS A 283 -19.68 -3.38 -26.21
N THR A 284 -20.76 -4.12 -26.44
CA THR A 284 -21.96 -4.13 -25.59
C THR A 284 -21.80 -5.03 -24.37
N THR A 285 -21.11 -6.18 -24.49
CA THR A 285 -20.81 -7.08 -23.37
C THR A 285 -19.92 -6.42 -22.32
N ALA A 286 -18.97 -5.57 -22.75
CA ALA A 286 -18.05 -4.87 -21.88
C ALA A 286 -18.74 -3.84 -20.96
N ARG A 287 -19.85 -3.22 -21.39
CA ARG A 287 -20.57 -2.21 -20.59
C ARG A 287 -21.44 -2.83 -19.49
N GLY A 288 -22.15 -3.91 -19.81
CA GLY A 288 -22.92 -4.70 -18.83
C GLY A 288 -22.02 -5.40 -17.80
N GLN A 289 -20.87 -5.95 -18.24
CA GLN A 289 -19.86 -6.48 -17.32
C GLN A 289 -19.22 -5.39 -16.45
N ALA A 290 -18.99 -4.18 -16.98
CA ALA A 290 -18.48 -3.06 -16.20
C ALA A 290 -19.47 -2.57 -15.13
N LEU A 291 -20.79 -2.59 -15.40
CA LEU A 291 -21.82 -2.25 -14.39
C LEU A 291 -21.92 -3.32 -13.29
N SER A 292 -21.86 -4.61 -13.66
CA SER A 292 -21.85 -5.72 -12.70
C SER A 292 -20.59 -5.73 -11.83
N ALA A 293 -19.42 -5.47 -12.43
CA ALA A 293 -18.16 -5.33 -11.71
C ALA A 293 -18.19 -4.15 -10.72
N LYS A 294 -18.76 -3.01 -11.11
CA LYS A 294 -18.90 -1.84 -10.24
C LYS A 294 -19.76 -2.14 -9.00
N ASN A 295 -20.86 -2.88 -9.16
CA ASN A 295 -21.71 -3.28 -8.03
C ASN A 295 -21.00 -4.28 -7.10
N LYS A 296 -20.18 -5.18 -7.66
CA LYS A 296 -19.34 -6.10 -6.86
C LYS A 296 -18.25 -5.33 -6.09
N ASP A 297 -17.61 -4.34 -6.69
CA ASP A 297 -16.60 -3.51 -6.04
C ASP A 297 -17.20 -2.69 -4.88
N GLU A 298 -18.37 -2.08 -5.07
CA GLU A 298 -19.08 -1.38 -4.00
C GLU A 298 -19.43 -2.31 -2.84
N LEU A 299 -19.85 -3.54 -3.14
CA LEU A 299 -20.13 -4.58 -2.15
C LEU A 299 -18.85 -5.02 -1.42
N TYR A 300 -17.74 -5.24 -2.12
CA TYR A 300 -16.45 -5.58 -1.50
C TYR A 300 -15.93 -4.46 -0.58
N ILE A 301 -16.12 -3.20 -0.97
CA ILE A 301 -15.79 -2.03 -0.12
C ILE A 301 -16.65 -2.07 1.16
N LEU A 302 -17.94 -2.36 1.03
CA LEU A 302 -18.88 -2.53 2.14
C LEU A 302 -18.44 -3.63 3.12
N TRP A 303 -18.00 -4.77 2.59
CA TRP A 303 -17.62 -5.95 3.38
C TRP A 303 -16.27 -5.80 4.08
N SER A 304 -15.32 -5.12 3.42
CA SER A 304 -13.96 -4.94 3.93
C SER A 304 -13.85 -3.82 4.97
N ALA A 305 -14.70 -2.79 4.93
CA ALA A 305 -14.60 -1.65 5.84
C ALA A 305 -14.70 -2.02 7.34
N PRO A 306 -15.64 -2.87 7.80
CA PRO A 306 -15.69 -3.25 9.22
C PRO A 306 -14.51 -4.15 9.62
N LEU A 307 -14.06 -5.04 8.73
CA LEU A 307 -12.86 -5.84 8.97
C LEU A 307 -11.63 -4.95 9.15
N VAL A 308 -11.48 -3.94 8.29
CA VAL A 308 -10.45 -2.90 8.43
C VAL A 308 -10.54 -2.26 9.80
N VAL A 309 -11.72 -1.83 10.25
CA VAL A 309 -11.91 -1.21 11.57
C VAL A 309 -11.53 -2.15 12.72
N VAL A 310 -11.91 -3.43 12.65
CA VAL A 310 -11.51 -4.45 13.64
C VAL A 310 -9.99 -4.57 13.69
N VAL A 311 -9.34 -4.78 12.55
CA VAL A 311 -7.88 -4.92 12.45
C VAL A 311 -7.18 -3.67 13.00
N SER A 312 -7.68 -2.48 12.65
CA SER A 312 -7.17 -1.19 13.14
C SER A 312 -7.17 -1.13 14.66
N ASN A 313 -8.34 -1.41 15.27
CA ASN A 313 -8.51 -1.36 16.70
C ASN A 313 -7.70 -2.44 17.42
N THR A 314 -7.56 -3.63 16.83
CA THR A 314 -6.66 -4.67 17.36
C THR A 314 -5.21 -4.20 17.36
N VAL A 315 -4.74 -3.57 16.27
CA VAL A 315 -3.38 -3.03 16.19
C VAL A 315 -3.17 -1.92 17.23
N PHE A 316 -4.13 -1.00 17.40
CA PHE A 316 -4.04 0.03 18.43
C PHE A 316 -4.09 -0.53 19.86
N ALA A 317 -4.90 -1.56 20.09
CA ALA A 317 -4.94 -2.27 21.36
C ALA A 317 -3.58 -2.92 21.67
N LEU A 318 -2.96 -3.57 20.69
CA LEU A 318 -1.63 -4.17 20.84
C LEU A 318 -0.56 -3.11 21.15
N PHE A 319 -0.62 -1.94 20.53
CA PHE A 319 0.28 -0.83 20.86
C PHE A 319 0.08 -0.29 22.27
N ALA A 320 -1.17 -0.12 22.70
CA ALA A 320 -1.50 0.29 24.06
C ALA A 320 -1.05 -0.77 25.08
N ALA A 321 -1.27 -2.06 24.79
CA ALA A 321 -0.83 -3.18 25.61
C ALA A 321 0.70 -3.24 25.74
N ALA A 322 1.41 -3.14 24.61
CA ALA A 322 2.86 -3.06 24.59
C ALA A 322 3.34 -1.89 25.44
N ARG A 323 2.70 -0.71 25.35
CA ARG A 323 3.08 0.44 26.17
C ARG A 323 2.86 0.23 27.66
N VAL A 324 1.77 -0.41 28.06
CA VAL A 324 1.50 -0.77 29.46
C VAL A 324 2.54 -1.76 29.96
N PHE A 325 2.83 -2.81 29.18
CA PHE A 325 3.85 -3.80 29.49
C PHE A 325 5.25 -3.16 29.67
N PHE A 326 5.62 -2.24 28.76
CA PHE A 326 6.87 -1.50 28.89
C PHE A 326 6.89 -0.62 30.12
N HIS A 327 5.80 0.10 30.40
CA HIS A 327 5.74 0.92 31.60
C HIS A 327 5.93 0.08 32.86
N HIS A 328 5.27 -1.08 32.94
CA HIS A 328 5.42 -2.00 34.06
C HIS A 328 6.87 -2.49 34.22
N SER A 329 7.50 -2.92 33.12
CA SER A 329 8.90 -3.38 33.11
C SER A 329 9.88 -2.28 33.56
N TYR A 330 9.65 -1.03 33.12
CA TYR A 330 10.46 0.11 33.55
C TYR A 330 10.29 0.44 35.03
N THR A 331 9.05 0.43 35.53
CA THR A 331 8.77 0.74 36.94
C THR A 331 9.44 -0.27 37.86
N LEU A 332 9.34 -1.58 37.55
CA LEU A 332 10.02 -2.65 38.30
C LEU A 332 11.55 -2.45 38.34
N THR A 333 12.14 -2.09 37.19
CA THR A 333 13.58 -1.84 37.11
C THR A 333 13.98 -0.62 37.95
N SER A 334 13.17 0.46 37.88
CA SER A 334 13.45 1.69 38.63
C SER A 334 13.30 1.53 40.14
N GLU A 335 12.31 0.75 40.59
CA GLU A 335 12.09 0.49 42.02
C GLU A 335 13.25 -0.32 42.60
N SER A 336 13.74 -1.33 41.88
CA SER A 336 14.93 -2.09 42.30
C SER A 336 16.15 -1.19 42.50
N PHE A 337 16.36 -0.22 41.60
CA PHE A 337 17.48 0.72 41.69
C PHE A 337 17.35 1.67 42.88
N THR A 338 16.12 2.11 43.21
CA THR A 338 15.90 2.98 44.37
C THR A 338 16.00 2.26 45.72
N MET A 339 15.65 0.97 45.79
CA MET A 339 15.81 0.18 47.02
C MET A 339 17.30 -0.05 47.33
N ASP A 340 18.09 -0.40 46.31
CA ASP A 340 19.54 -0.56 46.47
C ASP A 340 20.23 0.72 46.99
N ILE A 341 19.84 1.91 46.49
CA ILE A 341 20.39 3.20 46.97
C ILE A 341 19.96 3.51 48.42
N ARG A 342 18.76 3.06 48.82
CA ARG A 342 18.23 3.35 50.16
C ARG A 342 18.90 2.49 51.22
N ASP A 343 19.07 1.19 50.95
CA ASP A 343 19.81 0.28 51.82
C ASP A 343 21.30 0.70 51.97
N GLU A 344 21.83 1.36 50.93
CA GLU A 344 23.19 1.91 50.91
C GLU A 344 23.36 3.18 51.78
N ASN A 345 22.32 4.02 51.92
CA ASN A 345 22.39 5.23 52.75
C ASN A 345 22.29 4.93 54.26
N ASP A 346 21.74 3.77 54.64
CA ASP A 346 21.66 3.31 56.04
C ASP A 346 22.92 2.53 56.49
N SER A 347 23.90 2.27 55.60
CA SER A 347 25.12 1.51 55.92
C SER A 347 26.41 2.37 55.88
N GLN A 348 27.04 2.56 57.05
CA GLN A 348 28.32 3.26 57.29
C GLN A 348 29.57 2.48 56.75
N PRO A 349 30.79 3.07 56.71
CA PRO A 349 31.70 3.00 55.55
C PRO A 349 32.56 1.74 55.48
N VAL A 350 32.75 1.18 54.27
CA VAL A 350 33.74 0.12 54.00
C VAL A 350 34.61 0.45 52.77
N PRO A 351 35.95 0.57 52.91
CA PRO A 351 36.88 0.92 51.82
C PRO A 351 37.30 -0.21 50.85
N ARG A 352 36.59 -1.33 50.74
CA ARG A 352 36.89 -2.39 49.73
C ARG A 352 35.70 -2.78 48.84
N GLY A 353 34.50 -2.30 49.12
CA GLY A 353 33.28 -2.64 48.36
C GLY A 353 33.06 -1.82 47.09
N LEU A 354 33.90 -0.83 46.77
CA LEU A 354 33.64 0.10 45.66
C LEU A 354 33.76 -0.56 44.28
N GLU A 355 34.62 -1.57 44.12
CA GLU A 355 34.77 -2.32 42.87
C GLU A 355 33.62 -3.31 42.65
N ASP A 356 33.23 -4.06 43.69
CA ASP A 356 32.03 -4.91 43.67
C ASP A 356 30.75 -4.10 43.43
N LYS A 357 30.70 -2.88 43.96
CA LYS A 357 29.61 -1.93 43.74
C LYS A 357 29.57 -1.44 42.29
N ARG A 358 30.73 -1.09 41.70
CA ARG A 358 30.82 -0.77 40.26
C ARG A 358 30.51 -1.97 39.37
N ALA A 359 30.77 -3.19 39.83
CA ALA A 359 30.42 -4.43 39.12
C ALA A 359 28.91 -4.71 39.16
N ARG A 360 28.25 -4.53 40.33
CA ARG A 360 26.78 -4.63 40.43
C ARG A 360 26.06 -3.56 39.62
N ILE A 361 26.52 -2.31 39.69
CA ILE A 361 25.95 -1.21 38.89
C ILE A 361 26.13 -1.47 37.39
N ARG A 362 27.31 -1.93 36.95
CA ARG A 362 27.52 -2.34 35.55
C ARG A 362 26.62 -3.51 35.17
N GLY A 363 26.51 -4.53 36.02
CA GLY A 363 25.63 -5.69 35.83
C GLY A 363 24.17 -5.29 35.58
N GLN A 364 23.60 -4.45 36.45
CA GLN A 364 22.25 -3.93 36.31
C GLN A 364 22.09 -3.05 35.05
N GLN A 365 23.08 -2.23 34.71
CA GLN A 365 23.06 -1.46 33.46
C GLN A 365 23.05 -2.36 32.23
N THR A 366 23.79 -3.47 32.21
CA THR A 366 23.77 -4.44 31.10
C THR A 366 22.39 -5.06 30.90
N VAL A 367 21.68 -5.40 31.98
CA VAL A 367 20.34 -6.01 31.90
C VAL A 367 19.34 -5.00 31.31
N ALA A 368 19.36 -3.75 31.80
CA ALA A 368 18.51 -2.68 31.27
C ALA A 368 18.83 -2.38 29.79
N MET A 369 20.11 -2.36 29.41
CA MET A 369 20.53 -2.17 28.02
C MET A 369 20.11 -3.33 27.12
N ARG A 370 20.16 -4.57 27.60
CA ARG A 370 19.71 -5.75 26.84
C ARG A 370 18.21 -5.70 26.57
N GLN A 371 17.41 -5.32 27.57
CA GLN A 371 15.96 -5.11 27.39
C GLN A 371 15.66 -3.98 26.41
N LEU A 372 16.40 -2.87 26.50
CA LEU A 372 16.28 -1.75 25.56
C LEU A 372 16.66 -2.15 24.12
N ALA A 373 17.68 -2.98 23.95
CA ALA A 373 18.12 -3.46 22.65
C ALA A 373 17.07 -4.38 21.99
N VAL A 374 16.48 -5.31 22.74
CA VAL A 374 15.36 -6.15 22.25
C VAL A 374 14.17 -5.28 21.85
N PHE A 375 13.91 -4.23 22.63
CA PHE A 375 12.85 -3.28 22.36
C PHE A 375 13.07 -2.49 21.06
N ILE A 376 14.26 -1.91 20.87
CA ILE A 376 14.63 -1.20 19.63
C ILE A 376 14.49 -2.14 18.43
N LYS A 377 14.95 -3.39 18.56
CA LYS A 377 14.79 -4.40 17.50
C LYS A 377 13.32 -4.65 17.15
N LEU A 378 12.43 -4.81 18.14
CA LEU A 378 11.01 -5.04 17.88
C LEU A 378 10.36 -3.85 17.17
N VAL A 379 10.65 -2.62 17.62
CA VAL A 379 10.14 -1.40 16.97
C VAL A 379 10.66 -1.28 15.54
N VAL A 380 11.96 -1.49 15.31
CA VAL A 380 12.56 -1.44 13.97
C VAL A 380 11.97 -2.52 13.06
N CYS A 381 11.84 -3.76 13.54
CA CYS A 381 11.19 -4.83 12.77
C CYS A 381 9.74 -4.49 12.42
N SER A 382 8.98 -3.90 13.35
CA SER A 382 7.60 -3.44 13.08
C SER A 382 7.56 -2.32 12.03
N PHE A 383 8.53 -1.40 12.03
CA PHE A 383 8.64 -0.37 11.00
C PHE A 383 8.95 -0.96 9.63
N LEU A 384 9.94 -1.85 9.56
CA LEU A 384 10.32 -2.50 8.32
C LEU A 384 9.15 -3.30 7.74
N PHE A 385 8.41 -4.00 8.59
CA PHE A 385 7.22 -4.74 8.19
C PHE A 385 6.13 -3.80 7.63
N MET A 386 5.80 -2.71 8.33
CA MET A 386 4.79 -1.75 7.87
C MET A 386 5.21 -1.03 6.57
N ILE A 387 6.49 -0.66 6.44
CA ILE A 387 7.03 -0.06 5.20
C ILE A 387 6.96 -1.06 4.06
N THR A 388 7.27 -2.33 4.31
CA THR A 388 7.20 -3.41 3.31
C THR A 388 5.76 -3.62 2.86
N ILE A 389 4.79 -3.67 3.78
CA ILE A 389 3.36 -3.73 3.43
C ILE A 389 2.94 -2.52 2.62
N PHE A 390 3.30 -1.31 3.07
CA PHE A 390 2.95 -0.08 2.36
C PHE A 390 3.52 -0.07 0.93
N TRP A 391 4.75 -0.55 0.75
CA TRP A 391 5.39 -0.72 -0.54
C TRP A 391 4.65 -1.75 -1.42
N ILE A 392 4.30 -2.91 -0.87
CA ILE A 392 3.50 -3.95 -1.56
C ILE A 392 2.17 -3.38 -2.04
N THR A 393 1.44 -2.70 -1.14
CA THR A 393 0.16 -2.05 -1.49
C THR A 393 0.34 -0.97 -2.54
N GLY A 394 1.46 -0.22 -2.50
CA GLY A 394 1.78 0.81 -3.48
C GLY A 394 2.02 0.24 -4.88
N GLN A 395 2.57 -0.97 -4.99
CA GLN A 395 2.75 -1.65 -6.28
C GLN A 395 1.44 -2.24 -6.82
N LEU A 396 0.52 -2.64 -5.93
CA LEU A 396 -0.84 -3.08 -6.33
C LEU A 396 -1.66 -1.96 -7.00
N LEU A 397 -1.26 -0.69 -6.87
CA LEU A 397 -1.88 0.42 -7.60
C LEU A 397 -1.73 0.33 -9.11
N TYR A 398 -0.72 -0.39 -9.62
CA TYR A 398 -0.57 -0.61 -11.05
C TYR A 398 -1.73 -1.43 -11.64
N ALA A 399 -2.51 -2.13 -10.82
CA ALA A 399 -3.64 -2.95 -11.26
C ALA A 399 -4.97 -2.18 -11.41
N ASP A 400 -4.94 -0.84 -11.37
CA ASP A 400 -6.10 0.06 -11.52
C ASP A 400 -7.32 -0.40 -10.71
N SER A 401 -7.12 -0.63 -9.41
CA SER A 401 -8.22 -0.92 -8.49
C SER A 401 -8.38 0.24 -7.50
N GLN A 402 -9.59 0.80 -7.42
CA GLN A 402 -9.95 1.77 -6.38
C GLN A 402 -9.76 1.17 -4.98
N VAL A 403 -9.86 -0.15 -4.85
CA VAL A 403 -9.57 -0.86 -3.60
C VAL A 403 -8.10 -0.70 -3.20
N ALA A 404 -7.14 -0.79 -4.14
CA ALA A 404 -5.73 -0.59 -3.83
C ALA A 404 -5.41 0.84 -3.39
N THR A 405 -6.05 1.87 -3.98
CA THR A 405 -5.88 3.26 -3.52
C THR A 405 -6.43 3.46 -2.11
N MET A 406 -7.58 2.88 -1.79
CA MET A 406 -8.15 2.91 -0.44
C MET A 406 -7.27 2.20 0.59
N ILE A 407 -6.80 0.98 0.28
CA ILE A 407 -5.91 0.23 1.18
C ILE A 407 -4.58 0.97 1.36
N LEU A 408 -4.04 1.60 0.32
CA LEU A 408 -2.81 2.39 0.45
C LEU A 408 -3.01 3.59 1.36
N GLY A 409 -4.10 4.34 1.17
CA GLY A 409 -4.44 5.47 2.05
C GLY A 409 -4.56 5.04 3.51
N LEU A 410 -5.24 3.92 3.74
CA LEU A 410 -5.39 3.31 5.06
C LEU A 410 -4.02 2.89 5.66
N MET A 411 -3.22 2.11 4.94
CA MET A 411 -1.90 1.67 5.40
C MET A 411 -0.95 2.85 5.67
N GLY A 412 -0.99 3.88 4.81
CA GLY A 412 -0.25 5.12 4.99
C GLY A 412 -0.68 5.85 6.26
N SER A 413 -1.99 5.88 6.54
CA SER A 413 -2.50 6.44 7.79
C SER A 413 -2.02 5.66 9.02
N PHE A 414 -2.02 4.32 9.00
CA PHE A 414 -1.48 3.52 10.11
C PHE A 414 0.00 3.72 10.30
N LEU A 415 0.78 3.77 9.22
CA LEU A 415 2.20 4.05 9.29
C LEU A 415 2.45 5.41 9.96
N LEU A 416 1.70 6.45 9.58
CA LEU A 416 1.82 7.78 10.17
C LEU A 416 1.45 7.78 11.66
N VAL A 417 0.32 7.18 12.03
CA VAL A 417 -0.10 7.07 13.44
C VAL A 417 0.90 6.26 14.24
N PHE A 418 1.46 5.18 13.69
CA PHE A 418 2.49 4.38 14.33
C PHE A 418 3.79 5.15 14.54
N ILE A 419 4.22 5.97 13.58
CA ILE A 419 5.35 6.91 13.74
C ILE A 419 5.10 7.86 14.91
N LEU A 420 3.96 8.55 14.89
CA LEU A 420 3.61 9.51 15.94
C LEU A 420 3.50 8.83 17.31
N PHE A 421 2.85 7.67 17.38
CA PHE A 421 2.74 6.87 18.58
C PHE A 421 4.11 6.49 19.10
N THR A 422 4.99 5.95 18.26
CA THR A 422 6.36 5.57 18.66
C THR A 422 7.12 6.77 19.21
N ILE A 423 7.09 7.91 18.52
CA ILE A 423 7.76 9.14 18.95
C ILE A 423 7.22 9.63 20.31
N MET A 424 5.89 9.63 20.49
CA MET A 424 5.27 10.08 21.74
C MET A 424 5.49 9.11 22.89
N SER A 425 5.28 7.82 22.63
CA SER A 425 5.36 6.71 23.58
C SER A 425 6.78 6.55 24.12
N LEU A 426 7.77 6.72 23.25
CA LEU A 426 9.18 6.54 23.54
C LEU A 426 9.93 7.84 23.74
N ARG A 427 9.26 8.98 23.85
CA ARG A 427 9.92 10.28 23.93
C ARG A 427 11.07 10.33 24.94
N ARG A 428 10.94 9.66 26.08
CA ARG A 428 12.00 9.56 27.10
C ARG A 428 13.18 8.69 26.63
N VAL A 429 12.89 7.51 26.10
CA VAL A 429 13.89 6.61 25.51
C VAL A 429 14.57 7.30 24.34
N VAL A 430 13.82 7.87 23.41
CA VAL A 430 14.31 8.66 22.29
C VAL A 430 15.19 9.79 22.79
N ASN A 431 14.80 10.59 23.79
CA ASN A 431 15.67 11.66 24.30
C ASN A 431 16.98 11.13 24.92
N TYR A 432 16.93 10.01 25.64
CA TYR A 432 18.11 9.39 26.25
C TYR A 432 19.02 8.75 25.20
N VAL A 433 18.43 7.95 24.32
CA VAL A 433 19.05 7.32 23.16
C VAL A 433 19.61 8.40 22.26
N TRP A 434 18.91 9.50 21.98
CA TRP A 434 19.39 10.62 21.16
C TRP A 434 20.67 11.24 21.71
N GLY A 435 20.76 11.41 23.03
CA GLY A 435 21.99 11.86 23.69
C GLY A 435 23.16 10.90 23.50
N SER A 436 22.89 9.59 23.43
CA SER A 436 23.90 8.54 23.20
C SER A 436 24.20 8.29 21.72
N VAL A 437 23.18 8.43 20.88
CA VAL A 437 23.18 8.26 19.42
C VAL A 437 24.07 9.31 18.78
N GLY A 438 24.15 10.52 19.37
CA GLY A 438 25.13 11.54 18.98
C GLY A 438 26.57 11.02 18.86
N GLN A 439 26.94 9.99 19.63
CA GLN A 439 28.28 9.41 19.65
C GLN A 439 28.45 8.21 18.69
N LEU A 440 27.37 7.67 18.12
CA LEU A 440 27.46 6.53 17.21
C LEU A 440 27.96 6.97 15.83
N PRO A 441 28.92 6.24 15.22
CA PRO A 441 29.43 6.55 13.88
C PRO A 441 28.32 6.50 12.81
N VAL A 442 27.33 5.61 13.00
CA VAL A 442 26.14 5.53 12.15
C VAL A 442 25.36 6.84 12.19
N TRP A 443 25.15 7.43 13.38
CA TRP A 443 24.42 8.68 13.51
C TRP A 443 25.19 9.87 12.91
N GLN A 444 26.51 9.89 13.06
CA GLN A 444 27.34 10.90 12.40
C GLN A 444 27.19 10.81 10.87
N THR A 445 27.10 9.59 10.33
CA THR A 445 26.84 9.35 8.90
C THR A 445 25.43 9.82 8.52
N VAL A 446 24.40 9.48 9.30
CA VAL A 446 23.02 9.95 9.09
C VAL A 446 22.94 11.47 9.16
N GLN A 447 23.63 12.10 10.12
CA GLN A 447 23.68 13.54 10.28
C GLN A 447 24.41 14.21 9.11
N ALA A 448 25.47 13.60 8.59
CA ALA A 448 26.14 14.06 7.37
C ALA A 448 25.22 13.95 6.14
N ILE A 449 24.44 12.87 6.03
CA ILE A 449 23.41 12.72 4.98
C ILE A 449 22.32 13.78 5.14
N LEU A 450 21.73 13.95 6.33
CA LEU A 450 20.68 14.94 6.59
C LEU A 450 21.16 16.39 6.39
N ARG A 451 22.45 16.67 6.63
CA ARG A 451 23.07 17.97 6.37
C ARG A 451 23.42 18.17 4.89
N SER A 452 23.38 17.13 4.07
CA SER A 452 23.58 17.25 2.62
C SER A 452 22.55 18.18 1.99
N GLU A 453 23.00 19.08 1.11
CA GLU A 453 22.10 19.97 0.39
C GLU A 453 21.08 19.20 -0.47
N TRP A 454 21.44 18.01 -0.98
CA TRP A 454 20.51 17.13 -1.70
C TRP A 454 19.37 16.64 -0.82
N THR A 455 19.69 16.23 0.42
CA THR A 455 18.69 15.76 1.37
C THR A 455 17.82 16.91 1.87
N ARG A 456 18.41 18.09 2.12
CA ARG A 456 17.64 19.29 2.45
C ARG A 456 16.71 19.70 1.31
N ALA A 457 17.17 19.64 0.05
CA ALA A 457 16.36 19.90 -1.13
C ALA A 457 15.21 18.89 -1.25
N PHE A 458 15.50 17.60 -1.06
CA PHE A 458 14.48 16.55 -1.09
C PHE A 458 13.42 16.75 -0.01
N ILE A 459 13.82 16.99 1.24
CA ILE A 459 12.91 17.28 2.35
C ILE A 459 12.07 18.51 2.03
N LEU A 460 12.68 19.57 1.48
CA LEU A 460 11.98 20.80 1.08
C LEU A 460 10.94 20.52 -0.02
N CYS A 461 11.28 19.77 -1.07
CA CYS A 461 10.36 19.39 -2.15
C CYS A 461 9.19 18.56 -1.61
N CYS A 462 9.45 17.54 -0.78
CA CYS A 462 8.38 16.70 -0.23
C CYS A 462 7.50 17.44 0.80
N SER A 463 8.07 18.38 1.55
CA SER A 463 7.33 19.16 2.57
C SER A 463 6.66 20.41 2.01
N LEU A 464 6.93 20.80 0.77
CA LEU A 464 6.40 21.99 0.11
C LEU A 464 4.87 22.13 0.21
N PRO A 465 4.07 21.05 0.03
CA PRO A 465 2.61 21.11 0.23
C PRO A 465 2.20 21.36 1.69
N VAL A 466 3.03 20.93 2.66
CA VAL A 466 2.75 20.94 4.09
C VAL A 466 3.23 22.23 4.76
N ILE A 467 4.27 22.87 4.20
CA ILE A 467 4.86 24.11 4.72
C ILE A 467 3.80 25.20 4.94
N PRO A 468 2.93 25.56 3.97
CA PRO A 468 1.89 26.56 4.18
C PRO A 468 0.99 26.24 5.37
N ILE A 469 0.60 24.97 5.52
CA ILE A 469 -0.26 24.49 6.61
C ILE A 469 0.45 24.67 7.96
N VAL A 470 1.73 24.31 8.05
CA VAL A 470 2.53 24.48 9.28
C VAL A 470 2.69 25.95 9.64
N PHE A 471 2.91 26.84 8.67
CA PHE A 471 3.01 28.28 8.91
C PHE A 471 1.68 28.87 9.40
N VAL A 472 0.54 28.46 8.81
CA VAL A 472 -0.80 28.86 9.27
C VAL A 472 -1.06 28.37 10.70
N LEU A 473 -0.81 27.09 10.99
CA LEU A 473 -0.97 26.52 12.33
C LEU A 473 -0.04 27.20 13.35
N SER A 474 1.19 27.54 12.95
CA SER A 474 2.15 28.27 13.78
C SER A 474 1.66 29.69 14.08
N ALA A 475 1.10 30.40 13.09
CA ALA A 475 0.52 31.72 13.28
C ALA A 475 -0.70 31.67 14.22
N LEU A 476 -1.60 30.69 14.04
CA LEU A 476 -2.73 30.46 14.93
C LEU A 476 -2.29 30.15 16.36
N ASN A 477 -1.31 29.27 16.52
CA ASN A 477 -0.73 28.95 17.83
C ASN A 477 -0.08 30.16 18.48
N GLN A 478 0.61 31.01 17.71
CA GLN A 478 1.19 32.25 18.23
C GLN A 478 0.11 33.22 18.70
N LYS A 479 -0.98 33.39 17.94
CA LYS A 479 -2.16 34.15 18.39
C LYS A 479 -2.71 33.62 19.71
N VAL A 480 -2.91 32.30 19.84
CA VAL A 480 -3.38 31.67 21.08
C VAL A 480 -2.42 31.94 22.25
N ARG A 481 -1.11 31.92 22.02
CA ARG A 481 -0.10 32.23 23.06
C ARG A 481 -0.14 33.68 23.50
N LEU A 482 -0.34 34.61 22.56
CA LEU A 482 -0.53 36.04 22.85
C LEU A 482 -1.82 36.26 23.65
N TYR A 483 -2.93 35.61 23.28
CA TYR A 483 -4.18 35.68 24.04
C TYR A 483 -4.05 35.10 25.46
N ARG A 484 -3.26 34.02 25.63
CA ARG A 484 -2.96 33.44 26.95
C ARG A 484 -1.95 34.25 27.77
N LYS A 485 -1.40 35.35 27.23
CA LYS A 485 -0.38 36.20 27.87
C LYS A 485 0.82 35.39 28.39
N ILE A 486 1.23 34.35 27.65
CA ILE A 486 2.38 33.52 28.03
C ILE A 486 3.70 34.31 27.94
N TYR A 487 3.72 35.35 27.11
CA TYR A 487 4.81 36.31 27.02
C TYR A 487 4.44 37.53 27.86
N GLU A 488 5.07 37.71 29.01
CA GLU A 488 5.09 39.00 29.69
C GLU A 488 5.96 39.95 28.89
N ARG A 489 5.39 41.09 28.50
CA ARG A 489 6.13 42.14 27.81
C ARG A 489 7.23 42.61 28.76
N SER A 490 8.49 42.32 28.41
CA SER A 490 9.61 42.79 29.22
C SER A 490 9.53 44.32 29.31
N PRO A 491 9.51 44.91 30.52
CA PRO A 491 9.53 46.36 30.65
C PRO A 491 10.79 46.89 29.96
N LYS A 492 10.59 47.86 29.06
CA LYS A 492 11.64 48.43 28.20
C LYS A 492 12.84 49.01 28.97
N GLU A 493 12.74 49.17 30.28
CA GLU A 493 13.78 49.74 31.16
C GLU A 493 14.84 48.75 31.67
N VAL A 494 14.73 47.43 31.44
CA VAL A 494 15.81 46.47 31.80
C VAL A 494 16.61 46.05 30.56
N ARG A 495 16.85 47.01 29.66
CA ARG A 495 17.81 46.89 28.56
C ARG A 495 19.10 47.65 28.89
N ASP A 496 19.50 47.61 30.15
CA ASP A 496 20.82 48.06 30.57
C ASP A 496 21.57 46.96 31.31
N SER A 497 22.56 46.40 30.59
CA SER A 497 23.85 45.99 31.11
C SER A 497 23.88 44.99 32.30
N ARG A 498 24.02 43.68 31.98
CA ARG A 498 25.04 42.73 32.55
C ARG A 498 24.63 41.25 32.67
N LYS A 499 23.36 40.85 32.55
CA LYS A 499 22.97 39.44 32.82
C LYS A 499 22.87 38.49 31.61
N PHE A 500 23.16 38.95 30.39
CA PHE A 500 23.05 38.14 29.17
C PHE A 500 24.38 37.56 28.64
N SER A 501 25.44 37.56 29.45
CA SER A 501 26.76 37.04 29.03
C SER A 501 26.83 35.50 28.95
N HIS A 502 26.01 34.76 29.70
CA HIS A 502 26.11 33.30 29.73
C HIS A 502 25.32 32.57 28.64
N VAL A 503 24.29 33.18 28.05
CA VAL A 503 23.53 32.57 26.95
C VAL A 503 24.21 32.82 25.60
N ALA A 504 24.86 33.98 25.44
CA ALA A 504 25.64 34.32 24.25
C ALA A 504 26.86 33.41 24.05
N ALA A 505 27.46 32.91 25.13
CA ALA A 505 28.61 32.00 25.07
C ALA A 505 28.29 30.61 24.49
N THR A 506 27.01 30.24 24.37
CA THR A 506 26.61 28.95 23.75
C THR A 506 26.24 29.10 22.27
N MET A 507 26.19 30.33 21.75
CA MET A 507 25.82 30.62 20.35
C MET A 507 27.01 31.00 19.45
N SER A 508 28.24 31.01 19.96
CA SER A 508 29.47 31.37 19.24
C SER A 508 30.04 30.25 18.34
N ALA A 509 29.24 29.25 17.95
CA ALA A 509 29.65 28.18 17.04
C ALA A 509 29.02 28.29 15.64
N LEU A 510 28.63 29.50 15.23
CA LEU A 510 28.15 29.81 13.88
C LEU A 510 29.17 30.70 13.14
N PRO A 511 29.27 30.59 11.80
CA PRO A 511 30.37 31.18 11.05
C PRO A 511 30.32 32.71 11.08
N GLU A 512 31.48 33.32 11.36
CA GLU A 512 31.73 34.75 11.27
C GLU A 512 31.42 35.25 9.85
N GLY A 513 30.37 36.05 9.68
CA GLY A 513 30.03 36.62 8.37
C GLY A 513 28.67 37.29 8.24
N ALA A 514 27.73 37.07 9.17
CA ALA A 514 26.49 37.82 9.22
C ALA A 514 26.67 39.05 10.11
N GLY A 515 26.51 40.25 9.55
CA GLY A 515 26.64 41.52 10.24
C GLY A 515 25.84 41.57 11.54
N ALA A 516 26.50 42.04 12.59
CA ALA A 516 25.99 42.16 13.95
C ALA A 516 24.93 43.27 14.08
N ASP A 517 23.74 43.03 13.53
CA ASP A 517 22.51 43.72 13.92
C ASP A 517 21.47 42.67 14.36
N ASP A 518 21.87 41.84 15.34
CA ASP A 518 20.98 40.92 16.06
C ASP A 518 20.11 41.73 17.02
N SER A 519 19.19 42.49 16.44
CA SER A 519 18.03 42.97 17.17
C SER A 519 17.23 41.74 17.60
N VAL A 520 17.35 41.38 18.88
CA VAL A 520 16.53 40.35 19.52
C VAL A 520 15.07 40.74 19.32
N VAL A 521 14.43 40.15 18.30
CA VAL A 521 13.03 40.40 17.97
C VAL A 521 12.20 39.95 19.16
N ASP A 522 11.38 40.85 19.71
CA ASP A 522 10.48 40.53 20.81
C ASP A 522 9.51 39.43 20.36
N PRO A 523 9.36 38.32 21.10
CA PRO A 523 8.38 37.28 20.80
C PRO A 523 6.96 37.80 20.63
N CYS A 524 6.63 38.97 21.21
CA CYS A 524 5.34 39.63 21.05
C CYS A 524 5.10 40.18 19.64
N ASP A 525 6.16 40.53 18.92
CA ASP A 525 6.09 41.11 17.56
C ASP A 525 6.15 40.03 16.46
N MET A 526 6.43 38.78 16.83
CA MET A 526 6.48 37.66 15.90
C MET A 526 5.07 37.20 15.49
N ARG A 527 4.82 37.11 14.17
CA ARG A 527 3.56 36.60 13.61
C ARG A 527 3.42 35.08 13.67
N VAL A 528 4.52 34.37 13.83
CA VAL A 528 4.61 32.91 13.91
C VAL A 528 5.34 32.52 15.20
N THR A 529 5.24 31.27 15.62
CA THR A 529 5.97 30.82 16.81
C THR A 529 7.49 31.01 16.64
N PRO A 530 8.25 31.30 17.72
CA PRO A 530 9.70 31.52 17.63
C PRO A 530 10.46 30.40 16.92
N LYS A 531 10.01 29.14 17.10
CA LYS A 531 10.61 27.98 16.42
C LYS A 531 10.41 28.02 14.90
N ALA A 532 9.20 28.36 14.45
CA ALA A 532 8.92 28.50 13.02
C ALA A 532 9.64 29.72 12.42
N TYR A 533 9.79 30.79 13.20
CA TYR A 533 10.57 31.96 12.81
C TYR A 533 12.06 31.62 12.61
N HIS A 534 12.68 30.89 13.54
CA HIS A 534 14.05 30.41 13.38
C HIS A 534 14.21 29.51 12.15
N LEU A 535 13.28 28.58 11.93
CA LEU A 535 13.30 27.72 10.73
C LEU A 535 13.18 28.54 9.44
N TRP A 536 12.31 29.56 9.42
CA TRP A 536 12.18 30.47 8.29
C TRP A 536 13.47 31.27 8.03
N MET A 537 14.13 31.72 9.10
CA MET A 537 15.39 32.44 9.01
C MET A 537 16.51 31.54 8.48
N GLU A 538 16.61 30.30 8.97
CA GLU A 538 17.57 29.30 8.47
C GLU A 538 17.33 28.96 6.99
N LEU A 539 16.07 28.89 6.55
CA LEU A 539 15.72 28.71 5.13
C LEU A 539 16.14 29.91 4.29
N ARG A 540 15.98 31.13 4.81
CA ARG A 540 16.36 32.38 4.12
C ARG A 540 17.87 32.57 4.02
N LEU A 541 18.62 32.11 5.03
CA LEU A 541 20.08 32.20 5.10
C LEU A 541 20.80 31.06 4.35
N CYS A 542 20.08 29.98 4.02
CA CYS A 542 20.64 28.91 3.21
C CYS A 542 21.05 29.44 1.83
N SER A 543 22.05 28.82 1.18
CA SER A 543 22.51 29.10 -0.18
C SER A 543 21.37 28.90 -1.19
N THR A 544 20.45 29.86 -1.26
CA THR A 544 19.15 29.76 -1.94
C THR A 544 19.33 29.28 -3.37
N LEU A 545 20.31 29.82 -4.10
CA LEU A 545 20.60 29.42 -5.48
C LEU A 545 20.99 27.93 -5.63
N GLY A 546 21.87 27.43 -4.75
CA GLY A 546 22.35 26.05 -4.79
C GLY A 546 21.32 25.03 -4.32
N LEU A 547 20.43 25.43 -3.39
CA LEU A 547 19.33 24.61 -2.91
C LEU A 547 18.20 24.56 -3.94
N PHE A 548 17.76 25.70 -4.48
CA PHE A 548 16.72 25.76 -5.50
C PHE A 548 17.13 25.03 -6.78
N GLY A 549 18.41 25.12 -7.19
CA GLY A 549 18.92 24.32 -8.31
C GLY A 549 18.77 22.81 -8.09
N LYS A 550 19.09 22.31 -6.89
CA LYS A 550 18.90 20.89 -6.56
C LYS A 550 17.43 20.50 -6.45
N CYS A 551 16.59 21.37 -5.88
CA CYS A 551 15.14 21.17 -5.87
C CYS A 551 14.58 21.08 -7.28
N TYR A 552 15.01 21.96 -8.18
CA TYR A 552 14.60 21.94 -9.60
C TYR A 552 14.99 20.61 -10.25
N VAL A 553 16.24 20.17 -10.08
CA VAL A 553 16.69 18.87 -10.59
C VAL A 553 15.85 17.72 -10.01
N LEU A 554 15.58 17.71 -8.70
CA LEU A 554 14.74 16.69 -8.07
C LEU A 554 13.30 16.71 -8.61
N CYS A 555 12.70 17.88 -8.82
CA CYS A 555 11.37 18.01 -9.42
C CYS A 555 11.36 17.50 -10.86
N VAL A 556 12.36 17.86 -11.67
CA VAL A 556 12.51 17.34 -13.04
C VAL A 556 12.68 15.82 -13.03
N LEU A 557 13.54 15.28 -12.17
CA LEU A 557 13.71 13.84 -12.00
C LEU A 557 12.42 13.15 -11.56
N MET A 558 11.65 13.76 -10.66
CA MET A 558 10.36 13.22 -10.20
C MET A 558 9.34 13.20 -11.34
N VAL A 559 9.25 14.29 -12.13
CA VAL A 559 8.40 14.36 -13.32
C VAL A 559 8.82 13.35 -14.38
N LEU A 560 10.12 13.20 -14.64
CA LEU A 560 10.63 12.19 -15.56
C LEU A 560 10.34 10.78 -15.04
N TYR A 561 10.51 10.53 -13.74
CA TYR A 561 10.23 9.24 -13.13
C TYR A 561 8.74 8.87 -13.17
N THR A 562 7.83 9.83 -13.15
CA THR A 562 6.39 9.55 -13.32
C THR A 562 5.97 9.43 -14.77
N LEU A 563 6.48 10.30 -15.66
CA LEU A 563 6.12 10.31 -17.07
C LEU A 563 6.72 9.13 -17.84
N PHE A 564 7.94 8.70 -17.52
CA PHE A 564 8.64 7.68 -18.30
C PHE A 564 7.96 6.30 -18.21
N PRO A 565 7.55 5.78 -17.03
CA PRO A 565 6.80 4.54 -16.95
C PRO A 565 5.43 4.61 -17.64
N MET A 566 4.73 5.75 -17.54
CA MET A 566 3.48 5.96 -18.27
C MET A 566 3.69 5.91 -19.78
N GLY A 567 4.70 6.64 -20.28
CA GLY A 567 5.07 6.64 -21.69
C GLY A 567 5.55 5.28 -22.17
N LEU A 568 6.31 4.55 -21.35
CA LEU A 568 6.77 3.19 -21.63
C LEU A 568 5.58 2.23 -21.76
N ASN A 569 4.60 2.29 -20.86
CA ASN A 569 3.41 1.44 -20.93
C ASN A 569 2.59 1.72 -22.20
N VAL A 570 2.44 3.00 -22.59
CA VAL A 570 1.80 3.38 -23.86
C VAL A 570 2.58 2.85 -25.05
N PHE A 571 3.90 3.02 -25.04
CA PHE A 571 4.79 2.51 -26.08
C PHE A 571 4.71 0.99 -26.20
N LEU A 572 4.79 0.25 -25.10
CA LEU A 572 4.71 -1.21 -25.08
C LEU A 572 3.34 -1.71 -25.54
N SER A 573 2.25 -1.01 -25.19
CA SER A 573 0.91 -1.34 -25.68
C SER A 573 0.79 -1.12 -27.20
N TRP A 574 1.28 0.01 -27.71
CA TRP A 574 1.36 0.26 -29.16
C TRP A 574 2.24 -0.79 -29.85
N PHE A 575 3.39 -1.12 -29.26
CA PHE A 575 4.33 -2.09 -29.80
C PHE A 575 3.76 -3.50 -29.86
N ASN A 576 2.99 -3.92 -28.84
CA ASN A 576 2.21 -5.16 -28.85
C ASN A 576 1.30 -5.21 -30.08
N LYS A 577 0.49 -4.17 -30.27
CA LYS A 577 -0.45 -4.08 -31.39
C LYS A 577 0.27 -4.20 -32.74
N VAL A 578 1.38 -3.48 -32.92
CA VAL A 578 2.19 -3.52 -34.15
C VAL A 578 2.75 -4.92 -34.41
N LEU A 579 3.23 -5.62 -33.38
CA LEU A 579 3.78 -6.97 -33.53
C LEU A 579 2.71 -8.00 -33.90
N LEU A 580 1.51 -7.89 -33.31
CA LEU A 580 0.38 -8.76 -33.61
C LEU A 580 -0.18 -8.54 -35.03
N GLU A 581 -0.34 -7.27 -35.44
CA GLU A 581 -0.86 -6.92 -36.76
C GLU A 581 0.11 -7.23 -37.91
N ALA A 582 1.42 -7.23 -37.63
CA ALA A 582 2.45 -7.48 -38.65
C ALA A 582 2.54 -8.94 -39.13
N GLY A 583 1.77 -9.88 -38.54
CA GLY A 583 1.74 -11.29 -38.99
C GLY A 583 3.10 -12.00 -38.91
N LEU A 584 3.94 -11.60 -37.96
CA LEU A 584 5.30 -12.11 -37.81
C LEU A 584 5.32 -13.54 -37.25
N SER A 585 6.33 -14.34 -37.61
CA SER A 585 6.50 -15.66 -37.01
C SER A 585 6.88 -15.53 -35.52
N PHE A 586 6.48 -16.52 -34.73
CA PHE A 586 6.67 -16.51 -33.28
C PHE A 586 8.15 -16.40 -32.88
N GLU A 587 9.06 -17.03 -33.62
CA GLU A 587 10.50 -16.96 -33.39
C GLU A 587 11.03 -15.54 -33.55
N LEU A 588 10.51 -14.80 -34.53
CA LEU A 588 10.89 -13.42 -34.78
C LEU A 588 10.33 -12.48 -33.69
N ILE A 589 9.13 -12.76 -33.17
CA ILE A 589 8.56 -12.06 -32.01
C ILE A 589 9.46 -12.24 -30.77
N ILE A 590 9.96 -13.46 -30.53
CA ILE A 590 10.94 -13.73 -29.45
C ILE A 590 12.18 -12.87 -29.61
N VAL A 591 12.79 -12.88 -30.80
CA VAL A 591 14.03 -12.16 -31.08
C VAL A 591 13.84 -10.65 -30.90
N ILE A 592 12.77 -10.09 -31.47
CA ILE A 592 12.47 -8.66 -31.35
C ILE A 592 12.22 -8.28 -29.89
N THR A 593 11.39 -9.05 -29.18
CA THR A 593 11.07 -8.77 -27.77
C THR A 593 12.32 -8.83 -26.90
N PHE A 594 13.21 -9.78 -27.16
CA PHE A 594 14.49 -9.89 -26.47
C PHE A 594 15.35 -8.62 -26.64
N PHE A 595 15.56 -8.16 -27.88
CA PHE A 595 16.36 -6.96 -28.12
C PHE A 595 15.71 -5.68 -27.59
N THR A 596 14.39 -5.53 -27.77
CA THR A 596 13.63 -4.42 -27.20
C THR A 596 13.74 -4.39 -25.68
N GLY A 597 13.66 -5.55 -25.01
CA GLY A 597 13.84 -5.63 -23.57
C GLY A 597 15.27 -5.31 -23.14
N VAL A 598 16.31 -5.80 -23.84
CA VAL A 598 17.71 -5.41 -23.55
C VAL A 598 17.87 -3.89 -23.64
N VAL A 599 17.38 -3.24 -24.70
CA VAL A 599 17.42 -1.79 -24.85
C VAL A 599 16.66 -1.09 -23.71
N SER A 600 15.50 -1.63 -23.35
CA SER A 600 14.68 -1.11 -22.24
C SER A 600 15.45 -1.14 -20.91
N PHE A 601 16.15 -2.23 -20.59
CA PHE A 601 17.00 -2.29 -19.39
C PHE A 601 18.22 -1.37 -19.44
N LEU A 602 18.71 -0.97 -20.61
CA LEU A 602 19.81 0.00 -20.72
C LEU A 602 19.39 1.43 -20.33
N LEU A 603 18.09 1.70 -20.28
CA LEU A 603 17.53 2.99 -19.90
C LEU A 603 17.32 3.03 -18.37
N PRO A 604 17.98 3.97 -17.64
CA PRO A 604 17.84 4.10 -16.19
C PRO A 604 16.40 4.20 -15.65
N PRO A 605 15.46 4.92 -16.30
CA PRO A 605 14.11 5.10 -15.74
C PRO A 605 13.17 3.93 -16.00
N VAL A 606 13.58 2.89 -16.74
CA VAL A 606 12.71 1.74 -17.06
C VAL A 606 12.69 0.75 -15.89
N PRO A 607 11.53 0.48 -15.28
CA PRO A 607 11.42 -0.54 -14.25
C PRO A 607 11.40 -1.94 -14.87
N GLY A 608 12.32 -2.82 -14.46
CA GLY A 608 12.42 -4.18 -15.00
C GLY A 608 11.14 -5.01 -14.94
N LEU A 609 10.33 -4.81 -13.89
CA LEU A 609 9.01 -5.44 -13.72
C LEU A 609 8.12 -5.29 -14.96
N THR A 610 8.08 -4.10 -15.57
CA THR A 610 7.23 -3.82 -16.74
C THR A 610 7.64 -4.63 -17.96
N VAL A 611 8.93 -4.84 -18.17
CA VAL A 611 9.46 -5.61 -19.31
C VAL A 611 9.09 -7.09 -19.18
N TYR A 612 9.18 -7.66 -17.97
CA TYR A 612 8.81 -9.06 -17.75
C TYR A 612 7.31 -9.33 -17.89
N ILE A 613 6.47 -8.41 -17.37
CA ILE A 613 5.02 -8.46 -17.52
C ILE A 613 4.64 -8.35 -19.00
N PHE A 614 5.25 -7.40 -19.72
CA PHE A 614 5.03 -7.23 -21.16
C PHE A 614 5.39 -8.50 -21.95
N GLY A 615 6.57 -9.08 -21.68
CA GLY A 615 6.95 -10.34 -22.32
C GLY A 615 5.95 -11.47 -22.04
N GLY A 616 5.37 -11.49 -20.84
CA GLY A 616 4.36 -12.49 -20.46
C GLY A 616 3.10 -12.35 -21.30
N LEU A 617 2.58 -11.12 -21.42
CA LEU A 617 1.42 -10.80 -22.27
C LEU A 617 1.65 -11.18 -23.74
N MET A 618 2.83 -10.86 -24.27
CA MET A 618 3.19 -11.11 -25.67
C MET A 618 3.35 -12.60 -25.99
N MET A 619 4.19 -13.31 -25.22
CA MET A 619 4.57 -14.69 -25.56
C MET A 619 3.44 -15.66 -25.30
N SER A 620 2.64 -15.45 -24.25
CA SER A 620 1.53 -16.35 -23.95
C SER A 620 0.37 -16.23 -24.94
N SER A 621 0.25 -15.11 -25.66
CA SER A 621 -0.78 -14.88 -26.68
C SER A 621 -0.38 -15.32 -28.09
N THR A 622 0.92 -15.37 -28.38
CA THR A 622 1.44 -15.63 -29.74
C THR A 622 2.04 -17.02 -29.92
N CYS A 623 2.24 -17.79 -28.84
CA CYS A 623 2.88 -19.09 -28.91
C CYS A 623 1.98 -20.16 -29.57
N PRO A 624 2.46 -20.84 -30.63
CA PRO A 624 1.68 -21.87 -31.33
C PRO A 624 1.44 -23.12 -30.46
N ASP A 625 2.34 -23.43 -29.54
CA ASP A 625 2.25 -24.56 -28.62
C ASP A 625 1.32 -24.29 -27.41
N GLY A 626 0.68 -23.11 -27.41
CA GLY A 626 -0.33 -22.72 -26.44
C GLY A 626 0.20 -21.87 -25.29
N PHE A 627 -0.74 -21.51 -24.41
CA PHE A 627 -0.54 -20.53 -23.33
C PHE A 627 0.65 -20.84 -22.41
N TRP A 628 0.72 -22.06 -21.88
CA TRP A 628 1.76 -22.44 -20.91
C TRP A 628 3.15 -22.55 -21.55
N ALA A 629 3.22 -22.97 -22.81
CA ALA A 629 4.48 -22.98 -23.55
C ALA A 629 5.01 -21.55 -23.72
N GLY A 630 4.14 -20.62 -24.14
CA GLY A 630 4.48 -19.20 -24.23
C GLY A 630 4.94 -18.60 -22.90
N ALA A 631 4.26 -18.92 -21.80
CA ALA A 631 4.64 -18.46 -20.45
C ALA A 631 6.03 -18.99 -20.02
N MET A 632 6.32 -20.27 -20.27
CA MET A 632 7.62 -20.88 -19.95
C MET A 632 8.75 -20.30 -20.81
N ILE A 633 8.48 -20.08 -22.10
CA ILE A 633 9.42 -19.41 -23.01
C ILE A 633 9.72 -18.00 -22.51
N ASN A 634 8.70 -17.23 -22.08
CA ASN A 634 8.93 -15.90 -21.53
C ASN A 634 9.78 -15.91 -20.26
N ILE A 635 9.61 -16.89 -19.38
CA ILE A 635 10.48 -17.02 -18.18
C ILE A 635 11.94 -17.23 -18.61
N ALA A 636 12.18 -18.14 -19.56
CA ALA A 636 13.53 -18.42 -20.05
C ALA A 636 14.16 -17.22 -20.77
N ILE A 637 13.40 -16.56 -21.64
CA ILE A 637 13.84 -15.37 -22.37
C ILE A 637 14.07 -14.20 -21.42
N GLY A 638 13.15 -13.93 -20.50
CA GLY A 638 13.28 -12.89 -19.48
C GLY A 638 14.52 -13.10 -18.60
N TYR A 639 14.80 -14.35 -18.23
CA TYR A 639 16.01 -14.72 -17.49
C TYR A 639 17.29 -14.46 -18.29
N LEU A 640 17.36 -14.92 -19.54
CA LEU A 640 18.52 -14.65 -20.41
C LEU A 640 18.72 -13.16 -20.66
N LEU A 641 17.62 -12.45 -20.93
CA LEU A 641 17.59 -11.02 -21.20
C LEU A 641 18.15 -10.24 -20.02
N LYS A 642 17.81 -10.63 -18.80
CA LYS A 642 18.34 -10.03 -17.57
C LYS A 642 19.87 -10.18 -17.47
N LEU A 643 20.39 -11.40 -17.64
CA LEU A 643 21.83 -11.66 -17.57
C LEU A 643 22.58 -10.88 -18.66
N VAL A 644 22.08 -10.89 -19.90
CA VAL A 644 22.68 -10.12 -21.00
C VAL A 644 22.65 -8.62 -20.73
N SER A 645 21.54 -8.10 -20.21
CA SER A 645 21.42 -6.68 -19.87
C SER A 645 22.39 -6.28 -18.77
N CYS A 646 22.53 -7.09 -17.71
CA CYS A 646 23.51 -6.86 -16.64
C CYS A 646 24.94 -6.85 -17.19
N ALA A 647 25.30 -7.80 -18.06
CA ALA A 647 26.61 -7.87 -18.68
C ALA A 647 26.93 -6.63 -19.53
N VAL A 648 25.97 -6.20 -20.36
CA VAL A 648 26.10 -5.00 -21.21
C VAL A 648 26.22 -3.74 -20.35
N GLN A 649 25.35 -3.57 -19.35
CA GLN A 649 25.40 -2.45 -18.40
C GLN A 649 26.74 -2.40 -17.66
N GLN A 650 27.26 -3.54 -17.20
CA GLN A 650 28.53 -3.61 -16.49
C GLN A 650 29.72 -3.29 -17.40
N LYS A 651 29.82 -3.91 -18.57
CA LYS A 651 31.02 -3.81 -19.42
C LYS A 651 31.03 -2.60 -20.34
N ILE A 652 29.91 -2.31 -20.99
CA ILE A 652 29.83 -1.23 -21.97
C ILE A 652 29.62 0.08 -21.24
N ILE A 653 28.61 0.18 -20.38
CA ILE A 653 28.30 1.46 -19.72
C ILE A 653 29.24 1.68 -18.52
N GLY A 654 29.19 0.81 -17.53
CA GLY A 654 29.96 0.95 -16.28
C GLY A 654 31.47 0.95 -16.50
N GLY A 655 31.98 0.08 -17.37
CA GLY A 655 33.41 0.01 -17.70
C GLY A 655 33.94 1.27 -18.39
N ILE A 656 33.15 1.91 -19.26
CA ILE A 656 33.52 3.18 -19.90
C ILE A 656 33.42 4.33 -18.89
N LEU A 657 32.31 4.42 -18.15
CA LEU A 657 32.09 5.45 -17.14
C LEU A 657 33.12 5.39 -16.00
N GLY A 658 33.59 4.19 -15.65
CA GLY A 658 34.64 3.96 -14.66
C GLY A 658 36.00 4.56 -15.02
N LYS A 659 36.23 4.94 -16.29
CA LYS A 659 37.46 5.65 -16.69
C LYS A 659 37.44 7.14 -16.33
N SER A 660 36.26 7.71 -16.12
CA SER A 660 36.10 9.14 -15.80
C SER A 660 36.23 9.39 -14.30
N LEU A 661 37.21 10.21 -13.90
CA LEU A 661 37.39 10.63 -12.50
C LEU A 661 36.17 11.38 -11.97
N TRP A 662 35.54 12.21 -12.81
CA TRP A 662 34.34 12.96 -12.43
C TRP A 662 33.18 12.02 -12.08
N VAL A 663 32.96 10.98 -12.88
CA VAL A 663 31.89 10.00 -12.62
C VAL A 663 32.19 9.22 -11.34
N ARG A 664 33.43 8.75 -11.16
CA ARG A 664 33.85 8.04 -9.94
C ARG A 664 33.66 8.88 -8.67
N GLN A 665 34.00 10.18 -8.74
CA GLN A 665 33.80 11.12 -7.64
C GLN A 665 32.30 11.32 -7.36
N THR A 666 31.49 11.47 -8.40
CA THR A 666 30.03 11.67 -8.30
C THR A 666 29.32 10.44 -7.71
N CYS A 667 29.67 9.24 -8.16
CA CYS A 667 29.19 7.98 -7.60
C CYS A 667 29.68 7.74 -6.16
N GLY A 668 30.67 8.51 -5.69
CA GLY A 668 31.20 8.40 -4.34
C GLY A 668 31.91 7.07 -4.09
N VAL A 669 32.67 6.55 -5.07
CA VAL A 669 33.37 5.25 -4.94
C VAL A 669 34.36 5.20 -3.76
N HIS A 670 34.77 6.37 -3.26
CA HIS A 670 35.63 6.51 -2.09
C HIS A 670 34.87 6.47 -0.76
N LYS A 671 33.54 6.55 -0.77
CA LYS A 671 32.71 6.53 0.43
C LYS A 671 32.63 5.12 1.00
N VAL A 672 32.61 5.03 2.34
CA VAL A 672 32.60 3.76 3.09
C VAL A 672 31.48 2.83 2.62
N ALA A 673 30.26 3.34 2.43
CA ALA A 673 29.14 2.52 1.96
C ALA A 673 29.40 1.81 0.63
N ILE A 674 29.98 2.50 -0.36
CA ILE A 674 30.32 1.89 -1.66
C ILE A 674 31.48 0.90 -1.52
N ARG A 675 32.44 1.15 -0.61
CA ARG A 675 33.53 0.21 -0.32
C ARG A 675 33.04 -1.05 0.38
N CYS A 676 32.05 -0.97 1.27
CA CYS A 676 31.40 -2.13 1.86
C CYS A 676 30.69 -2.98 0.81
N ILE A 677 29.98 -2.34 -0.13
CA ILE A 677 29.36 -3.03 -1.28
C ILE A 677 30.43 -3.69 -2.16
N GLU A 678 31.51 -2.97 -2.47
CA GLU A 678 32.64 -3.51 -3.25
C GLU A 678 33.27 -4.73 -2.56
N ALA A 679 33.50 -4.65 -1.25
CA ALA A 679 34.08 -5.74 -0.47
C ALA A 679 33.19 -6.98 -0.50
N GLU A 680 31.88 -6.84 -0.32
CA GLU A 680 30.93 -7.96 -0.39
C GLU A 680 30.87 -8.55 -1.81
N MET A 681 30.82 -7.70 -2.85
CA MET A 681 30.77 -8.17 -4.24
C MET A 681 32.08 -8.79 -4.74
N ARG A 682 33.23 -8.48 -4.14
CA ARG A 682 34.53 -9.09 -4.47
C ARG A 682 34.73 -10.49 -3.88
N ARG A 683 33.93 -10.89 -2.87
CA ARG A 683 34.04 -12.23 -2.28
C ARG A 683 33.84 -13.31 -3.35
N PRO A 684 34.62 -14.41 -3.37
CA PRO A 684 34.39 -15.47 -4.35
C PRO A 684 33.10 -16.25 -4.04
N GLY A 685 32.37 -16.67 -5.08
CA GLY A 685 31.21 -17.56 -4.96
C GLY A 685 29.87 -16.84 -4.74
N TRP A 686 28.87 -17.57 -4.25
CA TRP A 686 27.50 -17.10 -4.01
C TRP A 686 27.29 -16.75 -2.53
N THR A 687 27.80 -15.60 -2.10
CA THR A 687 27.45 -15.10 -0.77
C THR A 687 26.02 -14.54 -0.80
N VAL A 688 25.30 -14.75 0.30
CA VAL A 688 23.91 -14.27 0.45
C VAL A 688 23.83 -12.75 0.27
N GLY A 689 24.83 -12.01 0.78
CA GLY A 689 24.91 -10.56 0.62
C GLY A 689 25.11 -10.13 -0.83
N LYS A 690 26.00 -10.80 -1.56
CA LYS A 690 26.23 -10.53 -2.99
C LYS A 690 24.96 -10.77 -3.82
N VAL A 691 24.30 -11.91 -3.61
CA VAL A 691 23.04 -12.23 -4.32
C VAL A 691 21.97 -11.19 -4.00
N ALA A 692 21.83 -10.80 -2.74
CA ALA A 692 20.85 -9.80 -2.33
C ALA A 692 21.12 -8.41 -2.94
N ILE A 693 22.39 -8.01 -3.07
CA ILE A 693 22.77 -6.74 -3.71
C ILE A 693 22.46 -6.78 -5.21
N LEU A 694 22.85 -7.86 -5.91
CA LEU A 694 22.71 -7.98 -7.36
C LEU A 694 21.27 -8.22 -7.82
N CYS A 695 20.50 -9.02 -7.06
CA CYS A 695 19.11 -9.34 -7.41
C CYS A 695 18.11 -8.35 -6.82
N GLY A 696 18.40 -7.79 -5.64
CA GLY A 696 17.49 -6.86 -4.96
C GLY A 696 17.72 -5.42 -5.37
N GLY A 697 18.95 -5.01 -5.63
CA GLY A 697 19.24 -3.62 -5.97
C GLY A 697 18.72 -3.25 -7.37
N PRO A 698 18.49 -1.95 -7.63
CA PRO A 698 18.02 -1.50 -8.93
C PRO A 698 19.04 -1.85 -10.03
N ASP A 699 18.55 -2.54 -11.05
CA ASP A 699 19.34 -3.22 -12.09
C ASP A 699 20.42 -2.34 -12.72
N TRP A 700 20.01 -1.19 -13.25
CA TRP A 700 20.89 -0.28 -13.96
C TRP A 700 22.00 0.26 -13.04
N PRO A 701 21.71 0.93 -11.91
CA PRO A 701 22.76 1.49 -11.08
C PRO A 701 23.66 0.43 -10.44
N VAL A 702 23.16 -0.77 -10.10
CA VAL A 702 24.00 -1.84 -9.53
C VAL A 702 24.97 -2.40 -10.57
N SER A 703 24.49 -2.73 -11.76
CA SER A 703 25.34 -3.31 -12.82
C SER A 703 26.35 -2.29 -13.35
N VAL A 704 25.93 -1.03 -13.54
CA VAL A 704 26.82 0.06 -13.92
C VAL A 704 27.86 0.34 -12.83
N LEU A 705 27.47 0.35 -11.56
CA LEU A 705 28.42 0.49 -10.43
C LEU A 705 29.43 -0.66 -10.40
N ALA A 706 29.00 -1.90 -10.64
CA ALA A 706 29.90 -3.04 -10.74
C ALA A 706 30.95 -2.85 -11.85
N GLY A 707 30.57 -2.21 -12.95
CA GLY A 707 31.48 -1.82 -14.03
C GLY A 707 32.44 -0.70 -13.62
N ILE A 708 31.94 0.33 -12.94
CA ILE A 708 32.74 1.46 -12.43
C ILE A 708 33.80 0.98 -11.41
N LEU A 709 33.45 -0.02 -10.59
CA LEU A 709 34.35 -0.65 -9.61
C LEU A 709 35.28 -1.72 -10.22
N ASN A 710 35.15 -1.97 -11.53
CA ASN A 710 35.89 -2.99 -12.27
C ASN A 710 35.81 -4.38 -11.62
N LEU A 711 34.60 -4.81 -11.28
CA LEU A 711 34.34 -6.15 -10.74
C LEU A 711 34.34 -7.21 -11.84
N SER A 712 34.63 -8.46 -11.46
CA SER A 712 34.62 -9.58 -12.40
C SER A 712 33.19 -9.88 -12.85
N LEU A 713 32.96 -9.82 -14.16
CA LEU A 713 31.65 -10.11 -14.77
C LEU A 713 31.13 -11.48 -14.35
N LEU A 714 31.96 -12.52 -14.40
CA LEU A 714 31.55 -13.87 -14.04
C LEU A 714 30.99 -13.96 -12.61
N GLN A 715 31.63 -13.30 -11.62
CA GLN A 715 31.12 -13.32 -10.24
C GLN A 715 29.82 -12.52 -10.07
N CYS A 716 29.65 -11.45 -10.85
CA CYS A 716 28.40 -10.68 -10.86
C CYS A 716 27.28 -11.50 -11.51
N GLU A 717 27.49 -12.07 -12.71
CA GLU A 717 26.50 -12.92 -13.37
C GLU A 717 26.11 -14.12 -12.50
N LEU A 718 27.10 -14.79 -11.90
CA LEU A 718 26.88 -15.89 -10.95
C LEU A 718 26.01 -15.45 -9.76
N GLY A 719 26.24 -14.26 -9.22
CA GLY A 719 25.43 -13.71 -8.13
C GLY A 719 24.03 -13.25 -8.57
N THR A 720 23.82 -13.00 -9.86
CA THR A 720 22.53 -12.62 -10.45
C THR A 720 21.66 -13.83 -10.81
N LEU A 721 22.21 -15.04 -10.95
CA LEU A 721 21.43 -16.25 -11.33
C LEU A 721 20.16 -16.48 -10.47
N PRO A 722 20.14 -16.22 -9.15
CA PRO A 722 18.92 -16.37 -8.34
C PRO A 722 17.79 -15.37 -8.68
N ILE A 723 18.01 -14.41 -9.59
CA ILE A 723 16.97 -13.48 -10.05
C ILE A 723 15.78 -14.19 -10.70
N ILE A 724 15.94 -15.43 -11.15
CA ILE A 724 14.86 -16.24 -11.71
C ILE A 724 13.64 -16.33 -10.77
N PHE A 725 13.85 -16.36 -9.45
CA PHE A 725 12.77 -16.37 -8.46
C PHE A 725 11.94 -15.08 -8.47
N PHE A 726 12.51 -13.96 -8.91
CA PHE A 726 11.79 -12.71 -9.14
C PHE A 726 11.14 -12.68 -10.54
N ILE A 727 11.81 -13.19 -11.58
CA ILE A 727 11.32 -13.16 -12.96
C ILE A 727 10.09 -14.06 -13.15
N ILE A 728 10.08 -15.26 -12.56
CA ILE A 728 8.95 -16.21 -12.66
C ILE A 728 7.61 -15.54 -12.29
N PRO A 729 7.44 -14.95 -11.09
CA PRO A 729 6.18 -14.32 -10.74
C PRO A 729 5.84 -13.10 -11.62
N CYS A 730 6.83 -12.31 -12.03
CA CYS A 730 6.58 -11.17 -12.93
C CYS A 730 6.08 -11.60 -14.31
N SER A 731 6.74 -12.60 -14.91
CA SER A 731 6.42 -13.18 -16.21
C SER A 731 5.03 -13.84 -16.21
N LEU A 732 4.77 -14.66 -15.19
CA LEU A 732 3.49 -15.34 -15.06
C LEU A 732 2.34 -14.36 -14.77
N SER A 733 2.60 -13.27 -14.05
CA SER A 733 1.59 -12.22 -13.84
C SER A 733 1.13 -11.62 -15.17
N GLY A 734 2.06 -11.26 -16.06
CA GLY A 734 1.74 -10.79 -17.40
C GLY A 734 0.94 -11.82 -18.21
N SER A 735 1.39 -13.08 -18.18
CA SER A 735 0.68 -14.17 -18.85
C SER A 735 -0.75 -14.33 -18.32
N PHE A 736 -0.96 -14.25 -17.01
CA PHE A 736 -2.30 -14.37 -16.41
C PHE A 736 -3.20 -13.17 -16.70
N TYR A 737 -2.65 -11.97 -16.84
CA TYR A 737 -3.45 -10.81 -17.24
C TYR A 737 -3.99 -10.89 -18.66
N MET A 738 -3.32 -11.60 -19.56
CA MET A 738 -3.88 -11.91 -20.88
C MET A 738 -5.19 -12.72 -20.75
N MET A 739 -5.28 -13.61 -19.76
CA MET A 739 -6.46 -14.46 -19.51
C MET A 739 -7.56 -13.78 -18.66
N ARG A 740 -7.43 -12.49 -18.34
CA ARG A 740 -8.39 -11.75 -17.47
C ARG A 740 -9.84 -11.84 -17.95
N GLY A 741 -10.09 -11.94 -19.25
CA GLY A 741 -11.44 -12.05 -19.82
C GLY A 741 -12.09 -13.43 -19.66
N THR A 742 -11.34 -14.47 -19.30
CA THR A 742 -11.87 -15.85 -19.21
C THR A 742 -12.39 -16.20 -17.83
N SER A 743 -11.70 -15.78 -16.75
CA SER A 743 -12.16 -15.97 -15.38
C SER A 743 -11.45 -15.03 -14.40
N ASP A 744 -12.17 -14.69 -13.32
CA ASP A 744 -11.65 -13.86 -12.23
C ASP A 744 -10.44 -14.48 -11.53
N THR A 745 -10.30 -15.81 -11.59
CA THR A 745 -9.18 -16.57 -11.02
C THR A 745 -7.84 -16.20 -11.62
N TRP A 746 -7.78 -15.85 -12.91
CA TRP A 746 -6.55 -15.42 -13.57
C TRP A 746 -6.12 -14.03 -13.10
N THR A 747 -7.05 -13.10 -12.98
CA THR A 747 -6.79 -11.76 -12.44
C THR A 747 -6.25 -11.83 -11.01
N ARG A 748 -6.88 -12.67 -10.16
CA ARG A 748 -6.43 -12.88 -8.77
C ARG A 748 -5.05 -13.52 -8.71
N SER A 749 -4.79 -14.53 -9.55
CA SER A 749 -3.49 -15.17 -9.65
C SER A 749 -2.41 -14.20 -10.13
N GLY A 750 -2.70 -13.37 -11.13
CA GLY A 750 -1.78 -12.35 -11.64
C GLY A 750 -1.40 -11.33 -10.58
N ASN A 751 -2.38 -10.87 -9.79
CA ASN A 751 -2.15 -9.99 -8.64
C ASN A 751 -1.31 -10.66 -7.54
N LEU A 752 -1.62 -11.92 -7.20
CA LEU A 752 -0.88 -12.68 -6.19
C LEU A 752 0.60 -12.82 -6.58
N LEU A 753 0.89 -13.08 -7.85
CA LEU A 753 2.26 -13.18 -8.34
C LEU A 753 3.00 -11.84 -8.29
N ILE A 754 2.35 -10.71 -8.60
CA ILE A 754 2.97 -9.39 -8.39
C ILE A 754 3.32 -9.22 -6.91
N VAL A 755 2.39 -9.51 -6.00
CA VAL A 755 2.66 -9.43 -4.55
C VAL A 755 3.85 -10.32 -4.16
N ALA A 756 3.92 -11.54 -4.68
CA ALA A 756 5.06 -12.43 -4.45
C ALA A 756 6.38 -11.83 -4.96
N SER A 757 6.40 -11.24 -6.15
CA SER A 757 7.60 -10.58 -6.71
C SER A 757 8.08 -9.43 -5.82
N VAL A 758 7.16 -8.63 -5.29
CA VAL A 758 7.49 -7.50 -4.42
C VAL A 758 8.00 -7.96 -3.05
N LEU A 759 7.40 -9.02 -2.49
CA LEU A 759 7.88 -9.64 -1.25
C LEU A 759 9.32 -10.14 -1.41
N ILE A 760 9.63 -10.79 -2.54
CA ILE A 760 10.98 -11.27 -2.85
C ILE A 760 11.96 -10.11 -2.90
N SER A 761 11.63 -9.01 -3.60
CA SER A 761 12.49 -7.81 -3.62
C SER A 761 12.67 -7.18 -2.23
N GLY A 762 11.60 -7.09 -1.43
CA GLY A 762 11.68 -6.55 -0.07
C GLY A 762 12.60 -7.36 0.84
N VAL A 763 12.51 -8.70 0.79
CA VAL A 763 13.42 -9.59 1.52
C VAL A 763 14.87 -9.39 1.06
N GLN A 764 15.10 -9.29 -0.25
CA GLN A 764 16.43 -9.04 -0.78
C GLN A 764 17.01 -7.69 -0.31
N TRP A 765 16.20 -6.62 -0.23
CA TRP A 765 16.65 -5.34 0.29
C TRP A 765 17.11 -5.41 1.74
N VAL A 766 16.34 -6.12 2.59
CA VAL A 766 16.69 -6.31 4.00
C VAL A 766 18.00 -7.08 4.14
N ILE A 767 18.16 -8.16 3.37
CA ILE A 767 19.38 -8.97 3.36
C ILE A 767 20.57 -8.17 2.84
N ALA A 768 20.40 -7.37 1.78
CA ALA A 768 21.45 -6.52 1.23
C ALA A 768 21.90 -5.46 2.25
N ALA A 769 20.94 -4.79 2.92
CA ALA A 769 21.24 -3.83 3.97
C ALA A 769 21.97 -4.47 5.16
N TRP A 770 21.53 -5.66 5.59
CA TRP A 770 22.20 -6.44 6.63
C TRP A 770 23.63 -6.84 6.24
N ALA A 771 23.84 -7.30 5.01
CA ALA A 771 25.17 -7.67 4.53
C ALA A 771 26.13 -6.47 4.46
N ILE A 772 25.65 -5.31 4.00
CA ILE A 772 26.43 -4.07 3.99
C ILE A 772 26.78 -3.63 5.40
N GLN A 773 25.83 -3.70 6.34
CA GLN A 773 26.06 -3.38 7.74
C GLN A 773 27.12 -4.30 8.37
N ASN A 774 27.08 -5.60 8.09
CA ASN A 774 28.09 -6.55 8.55
C ASN A 774 29.49 -6.32 7.95
N GLN A 775 29.62 -5.61 6.82
CA GLN A 775 30.92 -5.17 6.29
C GLN A 775 31.39 -3.86 6.90
N LEU A 776 30.49 -3.12 7.55
CA LEU A 776 30.80 -1.85 8.20
C LEU A 776 31.33 -2.06 9.63
N GLU A 777 30.79 -3.07 10.32
CA GLU A 777 31.27 -3.57 11.61
C GLU A 777 32.58 -4.35 11.45
#